data_AF-A0AAN8DLU0-F1
#
_entry.id   AF-A0AAN8DLU0-F1
#
_cell.length_a   1.000
_cell.length_b   1.000
_cell.length_c   1.000
_cell.angle_alpha   90.00
_cell.angle_beta   90.00
_cell.angle_gamma   90.00
#
_symmetry.space_group_name_H-M   'P 1'
#
loop_
_entity.id
_entity.type
_entity.pdbx_description
1 polymer ?
#
loop_
_entity_poly.entity_id
_entity_poly.type
_entity_poly.pdbx_seq_one_letter_code
_entity_poly.pdbx_strand_id
1 'polypeptide(L)'
;MCPLFFTPSQRSAEDLEVIYEELLHVKAAAHLSTSVRKELAAVLVFESHAKAGTVLFSQGDKGTSWYIIWKGSVNVITHGKGLVTTLHEGEDFGQLALLNDAPRAATIILREDNCHFLRVDKHDFIRILKDVEANTVRLEEHGKSVLVLERSEGEETGGAANNSKYTVMSGTPEKILEHLLDTVKLDSNGNDAIDPCVSDFLLTHKLFMPSSQLCRALQHHYNSKLFEGSDQEKANYVLTTKQKVVKLIGQWVTLYGLLLKEDSIAMDSLERLKKEVAVDYRLTSMLKDQFRDRRRPKVLENGYQSLSRNQQFDWFSNCEEPVGRLQPIRAQDKVLYEIYRPDYRPLTLMLPVSASVQEVMSATVQPGGDHVLVKMNSSGERAQLKLDASAVFTAMGLNERLFVCSSSQVDQLTPLKEQQGPEQGTLDVLEQMGSKDIASELTNYDWELFTAMHEVELVYYIFGRHKFHGAITANLERFVRRFNEVQYWVVTELCLCEDLMKRAMLLKKFIKIAAVLKEQKNLNSFFAVMFGLSNSAVHRLYKTWERIPSKIKRIYCAYERLMDPSRNHRAYRLAVAKLSPPYIPFMPLLLKDMTFINEGNPNYVDKLVNFEKVRMIAKTVKIVRGCRSQPYVPSSPQRGLADRMFLEGPSNRISTCSEYSLPLRSPSNIRHYIQNLKVVDNQRKLTQLSRTIEC
;
A
#
# COMPACT_ATOMS: atom_id res chain seq x y z
N MET A 1 -1.79 -34.67 5.05
CA MET A 1 -3.01 -35.10 4.33
C MET A 1 -3.82 -33.85 4.03
N CYS A 2 -4.52 -33.72 2.90
CA CYS A 2 -5.30 -32.50 2.64
C CYS A 2 -6.50 -32.43 3.62
N PRO A 3 -6.68 -31.34 4.39
CA PRO A 3 -7.72 -31.27 5.41
C PRO A 3 -9.16 -31.43 4.89
N LEU A 4 -9.37 -31.17 3.60
CA LEU A 4 -10.65 -31.37 2.91
C LEU A 4 -11.11 -32.84 2.87
N PHE A 5 -10.20 -33.80 3.09
CA PHE A 5 -10.56 -35.23 3.17
C PHE A 5 -11.12 -35.63 4.54
N PHE A 6 -11.01 -34.79 5.56
CA PHE A 6 -11.66 -35.02 6.84
C PHE A 6 -13.13 -34.62 6.76
N THR A 7 -13.99 -35.38 7.44
CA THR A 7 -15.39 -34.98 7.65
C THR A 7 -15.44 -33.65 8.39
N PRO A 8 -16.40 -32.74 8.11
CA PRO A 8 -16.56 -31.46 8.78
C PRO A 8 -16.33 -31.48 10.31
N SER A 9 -16.91 -32.47 11.01
CA SER A 9 -16.84 -32.62 12.46
C SER A 9 -15.47 -33.03 13.03
N GLN A 10 -14.50 -33.41 12.17
CA GLN A 10 -13.17 -33.88 12.59
C GLN A 10 -12.06 -32.84 12.36
N ARG A 11 -12.40 -31.67 11.83
CA ARG A 11 -11.43 -30.63 11.49
C ARG A 11 -10.95 -29.89 12.75
N SER A 12 -9.65 -29.77 12.90
CA SER A 12 -9.03 -28.89 13.89
C SER A 12 -9.13 -27.41 13.46
N ALA A 13 -8.86 -26.47 14.37
CA ALA A 13 -8.76 -25.05 14.02
C ALA A 13 -7.69 -24.78 12.94
N GLU A 14 -6.59 -25.54 12.96
CA GLU A 14 -5.52 -25.46 11.98
C GLU A 14 -5.99 -25.95 10.59
N ASP A 15 -6.76 -27.04 10.56
CA ASP A 15 -7.37 -27.57 9.33
C ASP A 15 -8.33 -26.55 8.69
N LEU A 16 -9.16 -25.89 9.51
CA LEU A 16 -10.08 -24.85 9.06
C LEU A 16 -9.34 -23.66 8.47
N GLU A 17 -8.25 -23.21 9.10
CA GLU A 17 -7.43 -22.11 8.58
C GLU A 17 -6.79 -22.49 7.24
N VAL A 18 -6.29 -23.72 7.09
CA VAL A 18 -5.74 -24.18 5.80
C VAL A 18 -6.82 -24.22 4.72
N ILE A 19 -8.03 -24.72 5.02
CA ILE A 19 -9.12 -24.75 4.05
C ILE A 19 -9.55 -23.34 3.66
N TYR A 20 -9.70 -22.45 4.65
CA TYR A 20 -10.03 -21.04 4.43
C TYR A 20 -9.00 -20.37 3.51
N GLU A 21 -7.70 -20.58 3.74
CA GLU A 21 -6.63 -20.05 2.90
C GLU A 21 -6.67 -20.59 1.46
N GLU A 22 -7.04 -21.86 1.26
CA GLU A 22 -7.24 -22.40 -0.09
C GLU A 22 -8.50 -21.82 -0.76
N LEU A 23 -9.57 -21.55 -0.01
CA LEU A 23 -10.78 -20.89 -0.52
C LEU A 23 -10.51 -19.45 -1.00
N LEU A 24 -9.50 -18.76 -0.47
CA LEU A 24 -9.07 -17.45 -0.99
C LEU A 24 -8.65 -17.49 -2.46
N HIS A 25 -8.31 -18.67 -2.97
CA HIS A 25 -7.83 -18.88 -4.34
C HIS A 25 -8.92 -19.46 -5.26
N VAL A 26 -10.11 -19.77 -4.73
CA VAL A 26 -11.23 -20.34 -5.49
C VAL A 26 -12.10 -19.22 -6.06
N LYS A 27 -12.21 -19.12 -7.39
CA LYS A 27 -12.96 -18.07 -8.09
C LYS A 27 -14.42 -17.97 -7.62
N ALA A 28 -15.11 -19.11 -7.48
CA ALA A 28 -16.48 -19.17 -6.96
C ALA A 28 -16.63 -18.64 -5.52
N ALA A 29 -15.58 -18.68 -4.70
CA ALA A 29 -15.62 -18.16 -3.32
C ALA A 29 -15.11 -16.72 -3.19
N ALA A 30 -14.53 -16.14 -4.25
CA ALA A 30 -13.86 -14.84 -4.22
C ALA A 30 -14.80 -13.66 -3.87
N HIS A 31 -16.08 -13.77 -4.21
CA HIS A 31 -17.10 -12.75 -3.96
C HIS A 31 -17.80 -12.89 -2.60
N LEU A 32 -17.50 -13.95 -1.85
CA LEU A 32 -18.11 -14.23 -0.55
C LEU A 32 -17.40 -13.44 0.55
N SER A 33 -18.14 -13.01 1.57
CA SER A 33 -17.56 -12.32 2.72
C SER A 33 -16.58 -13.22 3.48
N THR A 34 -15.71 -12.63 4.30
CA THR A 34 -14.77 -13.38 5.13
C THR A 34 -15.50 -14.34 6.09
N SER A 35 -16.62 -13.88 6.65
CA SER A 35 -17.49 -14.66 7.54
C SER A 35 -18.05 -15.90 6.84
N VAL A 36 -18.64 -15.72 5.64
CA VAL A 36 -19.16 -16.85 4.84
C VAL A 36 -18.06 -17.83 4.46
N ARG A 37 -16.86 -17.36 4.07
CA ARG A 37 -15.75 -18.25 3.73
C ARG A 37 -15.28 -19.11 4.91
N LYS A 38 -15.27 -18.56 6.13
CA LYS A 38 -14.94 -19.31 7.35
C LYS A 38 -15.98 -20.38 7.66
N GLU A 39 -17.27 -20.02 7.57
CA GLU A 39 -18.37 -20.98 7.71
C GLU A 39 -18.31 -22.09 6.65
N LEU A 40 -18.02 -21.73 5.40
CA LEU A 40 -17.80 -22.69 4.32
C LEU A 40 -16.63 -23.62 4.63
N ALA A 41 -15.50 -23.12 5.12
CA ALA A 41 -14.36 -23.96 5.50
C ALA A 41 -14.75 -25.03 6.55
N ALA A 42 -15.71 -24.72 7.42
CA ALA A 42 -16.23 -25.66 8.42
C ALA A 42 -17.12 -26.75 7.81
N VAL A 43 -17.89 -26.46 6.76
CA VAL A 43 -18.92 -27.40 6.25
C VAL A 43 -18.61 -28.06 4.90
N LEU A 44 -17.69 -27.52 4.10
CA LEU A 44 -17.42 -28.02 2.75
C LEU A 44 -17.06 -29.51 2.77
N VAL A 45 -17.64 -30.29 1.87
CA VAL A 45 -17.35 -31.72 1.71
C VAL A 45 -16.63 -31.93 0.39
N PHE A 46 -15.51 -32.68 0.40
CA PHE A 46 -14.84 -33.08 -0.83
C PHE A 46 -15.54 -34.29 -1.46
N GLU A 47 -15.86 -34.19 -2.74
CA GLU A 47 -16.51 -35.26 -3.51
C GLU A 47 -15.72 -35.53 -4.80
N SER A 48 -15.49 -36.81 -5.12
CA SER A 48 -14.74 -37.21 -6.32
C SER A 48 -15.48 -38.27 -7.13
N HIS A 49 -15.36 -38.16 -8.44
CA HIS A 49 -16.00 -39.05 -9.40
C HIS A 49 -15.00 -39.47 -10.47
N ALA A 50 -14.85 -40.78 -10.66
CA ALA A 50 -13.78 -41.31 -11.49
C ALA A 50 -14.05 -41.24 -12.99
N LYS A 51 -15.31 -41.33 -13.43
CA LYS A 51 -15.66 -41.57 -14.84
C LYS A 51 -16.42 -40.41 -15.49
N ALA A 52 -16.01 -40.04 -16.69
CA ALA A 52 -16.76 -39.18 -17.59
C ALA A 52 -18.14 -39.79 -17.89
N GLY A 53 -19.13 -38.93 -18.16
CA GLY A 53 -20.52 -39.35 -18.40
C GLY A 53 -21.33 -39.64 -17.13
N THR A 54 -20.72 -39.61 -15.95
CA THR A 54 -21.45 -39.72 -14.68
C THR A 54 -22.41 -38.55 -14.52
N VAL A 55 -23.69 -38.85 -14.25
CA VAL A 55 -24.72 -37.83 -13.98
C VAL A 55 -24.65 -37.48 -12.50
N LEU A 56 -24.39 -36.20 -12.20
CA LEU A 56 -24.31 -35.72 -10.82
C LEU A 56 -25.70 -35.45 -10.22
N PHE A 57 -26.60 -34.88 -11.03
CA PHE A 57 -28.04 -34.81 -10.78
C PHE A 57 -28.77 -34.51 -12.09
N SER A 58 -30.07 -34.82 -12.14
CA SER A 58 -30.93 -34.63 -13.29
C SER A 58 -31.84 -33.41 -13.15
N GLN A 59 -32.23 -32.83 -14.28
CA GLN A 59 -33.28 -31.83 -14.33
C GLN A 59 -34.58 -32.40 -13.73
N GLY A 60 -35.24 -31.63 -12.86
CA GLY A 60 -36.44 -32.06 -12.13
C GLY A 60 -36.15 -32.67 -10.76
N ASP A 61 -34.90 -33.05 -10.47
CA ASP A 61 -34.54 -33.56 -9.14
C ASP A 61 -34.71 -32.48 -8.06
N LYS A 62 -34.90 -32.89 -6.81
CA LYS A 62 -34.89 -31.96 -5.67
C LYS A 62 -33.48 -31.37 -5.49
N GLY A 63 -33.38 -30.06 -5.31
CA GLY A 63 -32.10 -29.42 -5.00
C GLY A 63 -31.61 -29.81 -3.59
N THR A 64 -30.51 -30.57 -3.51
CA THR A 64 -29.93 -31.05 -2.24
C THR A 64 -28.58 -30.42 -1.88
N SER A 65 -27.79 -30.00 -2.86
CA SER A 65 -26.44 -29.48 -2.63
C SER A 65 -26.03 -28.41 -3.65
N TRP A 66 -25.07 -27.57 -3.27
CA TRP A 66 -24.34 -26.63 -4.13
C TRP A 66 -22.92 -27.17 -4.34
N TYR A 67 -22.37 -26.98 -5.53
CA TYR A 67 -21.09 -27.57 -5.95
C TYR A 67 -20.16 -26.52 -6.53
N ILE A 68 -18.87 -26.61 -6.20
CA ILE A 68 -17.77 -25.89 -6.82
C ILE A 68 -16.85 -26.92 -7.50
N ILE A 69 -16.46 -26.67 -8.75
CA ILE A 69 -15.57 -27.55 -9.51
C ILE A 69 -14.13 -27.30 -9.03
N TRP A 70 -13.57 -28.26 -8.30
CA TRP A 70 -12.18 -28.21 -7.85
C TRP A 70 -11.20 -28.72 -8.90
N LYS A 71 -11.63 -29.69 -9.70
CA LYS A 71 -10.85 -30.24 -10.82
C LYS A 71 -11.78 -30.85 -11.85
N GLY A 72 -11.50 -30.60 -13.12
CA GLY A 72 -12.22 -31.18 -14.25
C GLY A 72 -13.29 -30.26 -14.81
N SER A 73 -14.26 -30.83 -15.53
CA SER A 73 -15.32 -30.09 -16.21
C SER A 73 -16.63 -30.88 -16.30
N VAL A 74 -17.74 -30.16 -16.41
CA VAL A 74 -19.09 -30.71 -16.49
C VAL A 74 -19.92 -30.03 -17.57
N ASN A 75 -20.81 -30.79 -18.19
CA ASN A 75 -21.78 -30.31 -19.16
C ASN A 75 -23.11 -29.99 -18.45
N VAL A 76 -23.70 -28.83 -18.78
CA VAL A 76 -25.03 -28.41 -18.33
C VAL A 76 -26.04 -28.69 -19.45
N ILE A 77 -26.99 -29.58 -19.20
CA ILE A 77 -27.95 -30.06 -20.21
C ILE A 77 -29.37 -29.74 -19.76
N THR A 78 -30.21 -29.24 -20.67
CA THR A 78 -31.63 -29.00 -20.39
C THR A 78 -32.54 -29.67 -21.42
N HIS A 79 -33.69 -30.13 -20.97
CA HIS A 79 -34.72 -30.70 -21.81
C HIS A 79 -35.17 -29.66 -22.85
N GLY A 80 -35.14 -30.04 -24.13
CA GLY A 80 -35.53 -29.18 -25.25
C GLY A 80 -34.44 -28.28 -25.83
N LYS A 81 -33.31 -28.06 -25.13
CA LYS A 81 -32.16 -27.30 -25.66
C LYS A 81 -30.88 -28.12 -25.81
N GLY A 82 -30.80 -29.31 -25.19
CA GLY A 82 -29.59 -30.13 -25.21
C GLY A 82 -28.48 -29.50 -24.35
N LEU A 83 -27.23 -29.55 -24.84
CA LEU A 83 -26.07 -28.96 -24.16
C LEU A 83 -26.15 -27.43 -24.19
N VAL A 84 -26.33 -26.81 -23.02
CA VAL A 84 -26.44 -25.36 -22.87
C VAL A 84 -25.07 -24.71 -22.73
N THR A 85 -24.23 -25.27 -21.86
CA THR A 85 -22.87 -24.78 -21.61
C THR A 85 -22.01 -25.86 -20.96
N THR A 86 -20.70 -25.61 -20.89
CA THR A 86 -19.72 -26.44 -20.17
C THR A 86 -19.10 -25.59 -19.09
N LEU A 87 -19.07 -26.10 -17.86
CA LEU A 87 -18.44 -25.47 -16.71
C LEU A 87 -17.09 -26.12 -16.42
N HIS A 88 -16.13 -25.32 -15.97
CA HIS A 88 -14.72 -25.70 -15.76
C HIS A 88 -14.26 -25.42 -14.32
N GLU A 89 -13.04 -25.84 -14.00
CA GLU A 89 -12.38 -25.60 -12.72
C GLU A 89 -12.53 -24.14 -12.23
N GLY A 90 -12.93 -24.00 -10.96
CA GLY A 90 -13.18 -22.73 -10.30
C GLY A 90 -14.59 -22.18 -10.46
N GLU A 91 -15.42 -22.74 -11.34
CA GLU A 91 -16.84 -22.39 -11.49
C GLU A 91 -17.73 -23.22 -10.54
N ASP A 92 -18.93 -22.73 -10.27
CA ASP A 92 -19.89 -23.34 -9.37
C ASP A 92 -21.28 -23.51 -10.00
N PHE A 93 -22.10 -24.39 -9.44
CA PHE A 93 -23.45 -24.67 -9.92
C PHE A 93 -24.37 -25.27 -8.84
N GLY A 94 -25.68 -25.20 -9.10
CA GLY A 94 -26.70 -25.85 -8.27
C GLY A 94 -27.31 -24.98 -7.15
N GLN A 95 -26.89 -23.73 -7.00
CA GLN A 95 -27.42 -22.82 -5.97
C GLN A 95 -28.90 -22.43 -6.14
N LEU A 96 -29.38 -22.27 -7.38
CA LEU A 96 -30.74 -21.77 -7.67
C LEU A 96 -31.85 -22.65 -7.06
N ALA A 97 -31.68 -23.98 -7.13
CA ALA A 97 -32.64 -24.93 -6.58
C ALA A 97 -32.70 -24.90 -5.04
N LEU A 98 -31.60 -24.49 -4.39
CA LEU A 98 -31.56 -24.35 -2.93
C LEU A 98 -32.25 -23.07 -2.46
N LEU A 99 -32.01 -21.96 -3.16
CA LEU A 99 -32.56 -20.64 -2.83
C LEU A 99 -34.07 -20.57 -3.02
N ASN A 100 -34.58 -21.11 -4.13
CA ASN A 100 -35.99 -20.99 -4.50
C ASN A 100 -36.85 -22.18 -4.05
N ASP A 101 -36.26 -23.13 -3.33
CA ASP A 101 -36.86 -24.44 -3.01
C ASP A 101 -37.54 -25.11 -4.22
N ALA A 102 -36.87 -25.03 -5.38
CA ALA A 102 -37.39 -25.47 -6.67
C ALA A 102 -36.65 -26.71 -7.20
N PRO A 103 -37.24 -27.48 -8.13
CA PRO A 103 -36.54 -28.56 -8.82
C PRO A 103 -35.30 -28.07 -9.61
N ARG A 104 -34.33 -28.97 -9.86
CA ARG A 104 -33.16 -28.68 -10.69
C ARG A 104 -33.59 -28.24 -12.09
N ALA A 105 -33.08 -27.08 -12.53
CA ALA A 105 -33.38 -26.54 -13.85
C ALA A 105 -32.63 -27.22 -15.01
N ALA A 106 -31.57 -27.98 -14.70
CA ALA A 106 -30.70 -28.64 -15.67
C ALA A 106 -30.11 -29.94 -15.09
N THR A 107 -29.71 -30.85 -15.97
CA THR A 107 -28.92 -32.06 -15.69
C THR A 107 -27.43 -31.71 -15.78
N ILE A 108 -26.64 -32.18 -14.82
CA ILE A 108 -25.18 -32.01 -14.80
C ILE A 108 -24.51 -33.35 -15.06
N ILE A 109 -23.66 -33.41 -16.08
CA ILE A 109 -22.94 -34.62 -16.49
C ILE A 109 -21.44 -34.34 -16.55
N LEU A 110 -20.63 -35.21 -15.97
CA LEU A 110 -19.18 -35.09 -16.04
C LEU A 110 -18.69 -35.21 -17.48
N ARG A 111 -17.83 -34.27 -17.88
CA ARG A 111 -17.26 -34.23 -19.23
C ARG A 111 -15.98 -35.07 -19.34
N GLU A 112 -15.23 -35.21 -18.25
CA GLU A 112 -13.96 -35.92 -18.20
C GLU A 112 -13.84 -36.82 -16.97
N ASP A 113 -12.80 -37.66 -16.96
CA ASP A 113 -12.51 -38.57 -15.86
C ASP A 113 -11.88 -37.83 -14.68
N ASN A 114 -12.02 -38.39 -13.48
CA ASN A 114 -11.41 -37.90 -12.24
C ASN A 114 -11.77 -36.44 -11.88
N CYS A 115 -13.04 -36.07 -12.01
CA CYS A 115 -13.53 -34.78 -11.53
C CYS A 115 -13.58 -34.73 -10.00
N HIS A 116 -13.30 -33.55 -9.44
CA HIS A 116 -13.34 -33.29 -8.00
C HIS A 116 -14.19 -32.05 -7.74
N PHE A 117 -15.01 -32.12 -6.69
CA PHE A 117 -15.95 -31.07 -6.32
C PHE A 117 -15.84 -30.74 -4.84
N LEU A 118 -16.07 -29.48 -4.50
CA LEU A 118 -16.42 -29.07 -3.15
C LEU A 118 -17.94 -28.93 -3.07
N ARG A 119 -18.57 -29.65 -2.15
CA ARG A 119 -20.02 -29.72 -1.99
C ARG A 119 -20.46 -29.09 -0.68
N VAL A 120 -21.52 -28.29 -0.71
CA VAL A 120 -22.22 -27.78 0.47
C VAL A 120 -23.65 -28.30 0.44
N ASP A 121 -24.09 -28.95 1.52
CA ASP A 121 -25.43 -29.49 1.61
C ASP A 121 -26.48 -28.41 1.91
N LYS A 122 -27.72 -28.62 1.47
CA LYS A 122 -28.82 -27.64 1.58
C LYS A 122 -29.01 -27.13 3.01
N HIS A 123 -28.92 -28.04 3.99
CA HIS A 123 -29.07 -27.66 5.39
C HIS A 123 -28.01 -26.64 5.81
N ASP A 124 -26.74 -26.93 5.52
CA ASP A 124 -25.63 -26.04 5.85
C ASP A 124 -25.67 -24.76 5.01
N PHE A 125 -26.00 -24.84 3.73
CA PHE A 125 -26.17 -23.67 2.86
C PHE A 125 -27.22 -22.70 3.40
N ILE A 126 -28.40 -23.20 3.77
CA ILE A 126 -29.46 -22.38 4.36
C ILE A 126 -29.08 -21.88 5.75
N ARG A 127 -28.42 -22.72 6.57
CA ARG A 127 -27.94 -22.32 7.91
C ARG A 127 -26.97 -21.15 7.80
N ILE A 128 -25.96 -21.24 6.95
CA ILE A 128 -24.97 -20.18 6.73
C ILE A 128 -25.65 -18.87 6.29
N LEU A 129 -26.61 -18.94 5.36
CA LEU A 129 -27.37 -17.75 4.95
C LEU A 129 -28.15 -17.13 6.12
N LYS A 130 -28.82 -17.96 6.93
CA LYS A 130 -29.55 -17.50 8.11
C LYS A 130 -28.63 -16.93 9.19
N ASP A 131 -27.47 -17.54 9.41
CA ASP A 131 -26.51 -17.10 10.42
C ASP A 131 -25.90 -15.75 10.02
N VAL A 132 -25.60 -15.55 8.73
CA VAL A 132 -25.17 -14.24 8.20
C VAL A 132 -26.26 -13.19 8.41
N GLU A 133 -27.51 -13.51 8.10
CA GLU A 133 -28.63 -12.58 8.29
C GLU A 133 -28.87 -12.29 9.78
N ALA A 134 -28.83 -13.30 10.65
CA ALA A 134 -29.00 -13.16 12.09
C ALA A 134 -27.86 -12.38 12.77
N ASN A 135 -26.65 -12.46 12.21
CA ASN A 135 -25.49 -11.71 12.68
C ASN A 135 -25.40 -10.30 12.08
N THR A 136 -26.28 -9.96 11.13
CA THR A 136 -26.30 -8.64 10.47
C THR A 136 -27.38 -7.75 11.09
N VAL A 137 -27.00 -6.53 11.47
CA VAL A 137 -27.91 -5.49 11.94
C VAL A 137 -27.97 -4.38 10.89
N ARG A 138 -29.17 -4.03 10.43
CA ARG A 138 -29.42 -2.92 9.51
C ARG A 138 -30.17 -1.81 10.22
N LEU A 139 -29.56 -0.63 10.29
CA LEU A 139 -30.23 0.58 10.75
C LEU A 139 -30.86 1.27 9.55
N GLU A 140 -32.14 1.61 9.67
CA GLU A 140 -32.90 2.30 8.63
C GLU A 140 -33.35 3.68 9.09
N GLU A 141 -33.25 4.67 8.21
CA GLU A 141 -33.84 5.99 8.40
C GLU A 141 -34.74 6.31 7.19
N HIS A 142 -35.97 6.73 7.46
CA HIS A 142 -36.96 7.04 6.42
C HIS A 142 -37.15 5.89 5.40
N GLY A 143 -37.14 4.64 5.88
CA GLY A 143 -37.31 3.44 5.05
C GLY A 143 -36.12 3.11 4.14
N LYS A 144 -34.93 3.68 4.42
CA LYS A 144 -33.68 3.37 3.71
C LYS A 144 -32.64 2.88 4.69
N SER A 145 -31.95 1.79 4.35
CA SER A 145 -30.76 1.35 5.10
C SER A 145 -29.69 2.44 5.06
N VAL A 146 -29.17 2.83 6.23
CA VAL A 146 -28.14 3.86 6.39
C VAL A 146 -26.87 3.33 7.05
N LEU A 147 -26.96 2.22 7.77
CA LEU A 147 -25.79 1.55 8.37
C LEU A 147 -26.06 0.04 8.46
N VAL A 148 -25.08 -0.75 8.07
CA VAL A 148 -25.08 -2.21 8.14
C VAL A 148 -23.90 -2.62 9.00
N LEU A 149 -24.19 -3.37 10.05
CA LEU A 149 -23.24 -3.88 11.02
C LEU A 149 -23.26 -5.40 10.99
N GLU A 150 -22.11 -6.04 11.18
CA GLU A 150 -22.00 -7.49 11.34
C GLU A 150 -21.38 -7.83 12.69
N ARG A 151 -21.94 -8.82 13.38
CA ARG A 151 -21.45 -9.29 14.67
C ARG A 151 -20.08 -9.95 14.51
N SER A 152 -19.09 -9.49 15.27
CA SER A 152 -17.75 -10.08 15.33
C SER A 152 -17.76 -11.28 16.26
N GLU A 153 -17.14 -12.39 15.85
CA GLU A 153 -16.87 -13.51 16.75
C GLU A 153 -15.64 -13.19 17.61
N GLY A 154 -15.88 -12.87 18.89
CA GLY A 154 -14.86 -12.62 19.90
C GLY A 154 -15.42 -12.99 21.29
N GLU A 155 -14.61 -13.73 22.06
CA GLU A 155 -14.94 -14.48 23.28
C GLU A 155 -15.92 -13.80 24.24
N GLU A 156 -16.96 -14.55 24.62
CA GLU A 156 -17.86 -14.24 25.73
C GLU A 156 -17.10 -14.33 27.06
N THR A 157 -16.45 -13.23 27.45
CA THR A 157 -16.07 -13.02 28.86
C THR A 157 -16.82 -11.80 29.38
N GLY A 158 -17.68 -12.05 30.36
CA GLY A 158 -18.72 -11.13 30.80
C GLY A 158 -18.22 -9.83 31.45
N GLY A 159 -19.07 -8.81 31.38
CA GLY A 159 -18.96 -7.59 32.19
C GLY A 159 -18.92 -6.28 31.39
N ALA A 160 -20.10 -5.65 31.22
CA ALA A 160 -20.34 -4.21 30.98
C ALA A 160 -19.53 -3.46 29.89
N ALA A 161 -20.09 -3.39 28.68
CA ALA A 161 -20.27 -2.20 27.81
C ALA A 161 -20.34 -2.63 26.33
N ASN A 162 -21.54 -2.54 25.75
CA ASN A 162 -22.04 -3.45 24.70
C ASN A 162 -21.84 -2.97 23.24
N ASN A 163 -20.79 -2.20 22.93
CA ASN A 163 -20.56 -1.67 21.56
C ASN A 163 -19.40 -2.35 20.79
N SER A 164 -18.58 -3.19 21.44
CA SER A 164 -17.43 -3.87 20.79
C SER A 164 -17.82 -5.12 19.99
N LYS A 165 -19.11 -5.50 19.94
CA LYS A 165 -19.55 -6.77 19.34
C LYS A 165 -19.83 -6.66 17.84
N TYR A 166 -19.96 -5.47 17.29
CA TYR A 166 -20.39 -5.25 15.91
C TYR A 166 -19.35 -4.45 15.13
N THR A 167 -19.14 -4.83 13.87
CA THR A 167 -18.27 -4.13 12.95
C THR A 167 -19.06 -3.52 11.82
N VAL A 168 -18.67 -2.31 11.39
CA VAL A 168 -19.31 -1.63 10.26
C VAL A 168 -18.96 -2.35 8.96
N MET A 169 -19.98 -2.77 8.21
CA MET A 169 -19.82 -3.37 6.88
C MET A 169 -20.05 -2.35 5.77
N SER A 170 -21.13 -1.58 5.89
CA SER A 170 -21.41 -0.47 4.98
C SER A 170 -22.27 0.61 5.63
N GLY A 171 -22.19 1.85 5.19
CA GLY A 171 -23.08 2.92 5.69
C GLY A 171 -22.96 4.22 4.93
N THR A 172 -23.82 5.19 5.25
CA THR A 172 -23.62 6.57 4.79
C THR A 172 -22.42 7.19 5.52
N PRO A 173 -21.67 8.12 4.90
CA PRO A 173 -20.53 8.77 5.54
C PRO A 173 -20.86 9.32 6.94
N GLU A 174 -22.02 9.97 7.07
CA GLU A 174 -22.51 10.56 8.32
C GLU A 174 -22.80 9.49 9.38
N LYS A 175 -23.49 8.40 9.01
CA LYS A 175 -23.84 7.36 9.99
C LYS A 175 -22.66 6.52 10.44
N ILE A 176 -21.67 6.33 9.55
CA ILE A 176 -20.40 5.73 9.95
C ILE A 176 -19.70 6.64 10.98
N LEU A 177 -19.62 7.95 10.72
CA LEU A 177 -19.03 8.90 11.68
C LEU A 177 -19.77 8.94 13.02
N GLU A 178 -21.11 8.98 13.00
CA GLU A 178 -21.96 8.97 14.19
C GLU A 178 -21.71 7.72 15.03
N HIS A 179 -21.77 6.53 14.40
CA HIS A 179 -21.49 5.27 15.07
C HIS A 179 -20.09 5.24 15.67
N LEU A 180 -19.08 5.72 14.94
CA LEU A 180 -17.71 5.79 15.44
C LEU A 180 -17.61 6.70 16.67
N LEU A 181 -18.19 7.89 16.64
CA LEU A 181 -18.24 8.78 17.81
C LEU A 181 -18.89 8.12 19.02
N ASP A 182 -19.94 7.32 18.83
CA ASP A 182 -20.59 6.58 19.90
C ASP A 182 -19.69 5.51 20.53
N THR A 183 -18.83 4.89 19.73
CA THR A 183 -17.85 3.89 20.19
C THR A 183 -16.57 4.48 20.81
N VAL A 184 -16.30 5.78 20.66
CA VAL A 184 -15.11 6.41 21.25
C VAL A 184 -15.19 6.35 22.78
N LYS A 185 -14.30 5.56 23.39
CA LYS A 185 -14.14 5.46 24.85
C LYS A 185 -13.41 6.69 25.40
N LEU A 186 -13.88 7.28 26.50
CA LEU A 186 -13.27 8.47 27.10
C LEU A 186 -12.35 8.15 28.30
N ASP A 187 -12.55 7.01 28.96
CA ASP A 187 -12.00 6.70 30.30
C ASP A 187 -10.54 6.24 30.31
N SER A 188 -9.91 6.15 29.14
CA SER A 188 -8.54 5.66 29.01
C SER A 188 -7.52 6.77 29.26
N ASN A 189 -6.66 6.60 30.27
CA ASN A 189 -5.34 7.27 30.33
C ASN A 189 -4.73 7.23 28.92
N GLY A 190 -4.15 8.31 28.41
CA GLY A 190 -3.86 8.57 26.98
C GLY A 190 -2.92 7.59 26.24
N ASN A 191 -2.71 6.39 26.78
CA ASN A 191 -1.88 5.29 26.34
C ASN A 191 -2.64 4.18 25.57
N ASP A 192 -3.98 4.18 25.54
CA ASP A 192 -4.71 3.16 24.78
C ASP A 192 -4.57 3.38 23.26
N ALA A 193 -4.40 2.27 22.54
CA ALA A 193 -4.34 2.26 21.09
C ALA A 193 -5.62 2.88 20.50
N ILE A 194 -5.47 3.69 19.45
CA ILE A 194 -6.60 4.23 18.68
C ILE A 194 -7.48 3.05 18.25
N ASP A 195 -8.78 3.16 18.50
CA ASP A 195 -9.75 2.17 18.05
C ASP A 195 -9.48 1.83 16.56
N PRO A 196 -9.31 0.54 16.20
CA PRO A 196 -8.94 0.16 14.85
C PRO A 196 -9.87 0.74 13.79
N CYS A 197 -11.18 0.78 14.06
CA CYS A 197 -12.24 1.28 13.18
C CYS A 197 -12.13 2.79 13.00
N VAL A 198 -11.86 3.52 14.08
CA VAL A 198 -11.57 4.97 14.01
C VAL A 198 -10.31 5.24 13.19
N SER A 199 -9.24 4.46 13.39
CA SER A 199 -8.03 4.61 12.57
C SER A 199 -8.30 4.25 11.10
N ASP A 200 -9.15 3.27 10.80
CA ASP A 200 -9.51 2.90 9.43
C ASP A 200 -10.27 4.03 8.74
N PHE A 201 -11.27 4.60 9.44
CA PHE A 201 -12.02 5.76 8.97
C PHE A 201 -11.11 6.95 8.72
N LEU A 202 -10.28 7.35 9.69
CA LEU A 202 -9.42 8.53 9.55
C LEU A 202 -8.34 8.36 8.46
N LEU A 203 -7.85 7.15 8.21
CA LEU A 203 -6.90 6.90 7.11
C LEU A 203 -7.53 7.10 5.72
N THR A 204 -8.84 6.93 5.61
CA THR A 204 -9.52 6.73 4.33
C THR A 204 -10.72 7.65 4.10
N HIS A 205 -11.09 8.50 5.07
CA HIS A 205 -12.30 9.31 5.01
C HIS A 205 -12.38 10.13 3.72
N LYS A 206 -11.26 10.65 3.20
CA LYS A 206 -11.25 11.44 1.96
C LYS A 206 -11.77 10.68 0.72
N LEU A 207 -11.90 9.35 0.77
CA LEU A 207 -12.52 8.53 -0.28
C LEU A 207 -14.04 8.74 -0.40
N PHE A 208 -14.72 9.01 0.71
CA PHE A 208 -16.18 9.03 0.79
C PHE A 208 -16.76 10.21 1.60
N MET A 209 -15.90 10.92 2.33
CA MET A 209 -16.20 12.07 3.16
C MET A 209 -15.03 13.08 3.10
N PRO A 210 -15.03 14.00 2.12
CA PRO A 210 -14.02 15.06 1.99
C PRO A 210 -13.90 15.90 3.25
N SER A 211 -12.77 16.59 3.45
CA SER A 211 -12.52 17.41 4.64
C SER A 211 -13.63 18.43 4.92
N SER A 212 -14.23 19.02 3.89
CA SER A 212 -15.39 19.93 4.02
C SER A 212 -16.60 19.28 4.68
N GLN A 213 -16.96 18.06 4.25
CA GLN A 213 -18.07 17.31 4.79
C GLN A 213 -17.76 16.80 6.20
N LEU A 214 -16.55 16.27 6.43
CA LEU A 214 -16.11 15.80 7.74
C LEU A 214 -16.12 16.94 8.76
N CYS A 215 -15.49 18.08 8.45
CA CYS A 215 -15.45 19.24 9.35
C CYS A 215 -16.85 19.78 9.66
N ARG A 216 -17.75 19.83 8.67
CA ARG A 216 -19.15 20.23 8.88
C ARG A 216 -19.88 19.25 9.79
N ALA A 217 -19.74 17.95 9.58
CA ALA A 217 -20.39 16.93 10.40
C ALA A 217 -19.86 16.94 11.83
N LEU A 218 -18.55 17.06 12.03
CA LEU A 218 -17.94 17.19 13.36
C LEU A 218 -18.43 18.45 14.09
N GLN A 219 -18.54 19.58 13.40
CA GLN A 219 -19.09 20.81 13.98
C GLN A 219 -20.57 20.62 14.37
N HIS A 220 -21.36 19.91 13.54
CA HIS A 220 -22.74 19.59 13.87
C HIS A 220 -22.82 18.75 15.16
N HIS A 221 -22.08 17.65 15.24
CA HIS A 221 -22.02 16.81 16.45
C HIS A 221 -21.51 17.57 17.68
N TYR A 222 -20.51 18.45 17.52
CA TYR A 222 -19.98 19.27 18.62
C TYR A 222 -21.03 20.21 19.23
N ASN A 223 -21.99 20.66 18.42
CA ASN A 223 -23.08 21.55 18.82
C ASN A 223 -24.39 20.83 19.15
N SER A 224 -24.42 19.49 19.03
CA SER A 224 -25.60 18.69 19.34
C SER A 224 -26.03 18.83 20.79
N LYS A 225 -27.35 18.89 21.00
CA LYS A 225 -27.99 18.96 22.31
C LYS A 225 -28.99 17.83 22.45
N LEU A 226 -29.15 17.34 23.67
CA LEU A 226 -30.21 16.39 24.03
C LEU A 226 -31.51 17.18 24.26
N PHE A 227 -32.59 16.83 23.57
CA PHE A 227 -33.87 17.54 23.67
C PHE A 227 -34.68 17.12 24.92
N GLU A 228 -34.59 15.85 25.31
CA GLU A 228 -35.30 15.26 26.44
C GLU A 228 -34.35 14.98 27.62
N GLY A 229 -34.89 14.76 28.82
CA GLY A 229 -34.12 14.51 30.05
C GLY A 229 -33.92 15.73 30.96
N SER A 230 -33.37 15.46 32.14
CA SER A 230 -33.03 16.47 33.15
C SER A 230 -31.89 17.39 32.70
N ASP A 231 -31.79 18.59 33.31
CA ASP A 231 -30.72 19.54 32.99
C ASP A 231 -29.31 18.96 33.22
N GLN A 232 -29.18 18.07 34.22
CA GLN A 232 -27.94 17.37 34.50
C GLN A 232 -27.59 16.36 33.40
N GLU A 233 -28.56 15.57 32.92
CA GLU A 233 -28.36 14.63 31.81
C GLU A 233 -28.02 15.36 30.51
N LYS A 234 -28.70 16.48 30.23
CA LYS A 234 -28.42 17.34 29.08
C LYS A 234 -26.99 17.91 29.14
N ALA A 235 -26.58 18.42 30.30
CA ALA A 235 -25.23 18.96 30.49
C ALA A 235 -24.15 17.88 30.34
N ASN A 236 -24.40 16.67 30.88
CA ASN A 236 -23.50 15.53 30.76
C ASN A 236 -23.38 15.07 29.30
N TYR A 237 -24.50 14.88 28.61
CA TYR A 237 -24.51 14.49 27.19
C TYR A 237 -23.72 15.47 26.31
N VAL A 238 -23.93 16.77 26.48
CA VAL A 238 -23.21 17.81 25.73
C VAL A 238 -21.71 17.72 26.01
N LEU A 239 -21.30 17.58 27.27
CA LEU A 239 -19.88 17.45 27.62
C LEU A 239 -19.26 16.20 27.00
N THR A 240 -19.89 15.04 27.15
CA THR A 240 -19.42 13.75 26.61
C THR A 240 -19.29 13.81 25.09
N THR A 241 -20.28 14.38 24.40
CA THR A 241 -20.26 14.53 22.93
C THR A 241 -19.09 15.41 22.49
N LYS A 242 -18.89 16.56 23.16
CA LYS A 242 -17.75 17.44 22.87
C LYS A 242 -16.41 16.75 23.13
N GLN A 243 -16.27 16.00 24.22
CA GLN A 243 -15.06 15.24 24.53
C GLN A 243 -14.75 14.20 23.45
N LYS A 244 -15.75 13.46 22.97
CA LYS A 244 -15.60 12.46 21.90
C LYS A 244 -15.14 13.11 20.59
N VAL A 245 -15.77 14.21 20.17
CA VAL A 245 -15.39 14.96 18.96
C VAL A 245 -13.96 15.48 19.07
N VAL A 246 -13.60 16.10 20.20
CA VAL A 246 -12.25 16.63 20.44
C VAL A 246 -11.21 15.51 20.44
N LYS A 247 -11.51 14.34 21.02
CA LYS A 247 -10.63 13.16 21.01
C LYS A 247 -10.42 12.62 19.58
N LEU A 248 -11.49 12.52 18.79
CA LEU A 248 -11.41 12.09 17.39
C LEU A 248 -10.56 13.05 16.56
N ILE A 249 -10.73 14.36 16.75
CA ILE A 249 -9.92 15.39 16.07
C ILE A 249 -8.45 15.31 16.48
N GLY A 250 -8.16 15.07 17.77
CA GLY A 250 -6.79 14.83 18.23
C GLY A 250 -6.15 13.63 17.53
N GLN A 251 -6.91 12.55 17.30
CA GLN A 251 -6.45 11.38 16.54
C GLN A 251 -6.27 11.69 15.05
N TRP A 252 -7.16 12.48 14.45
CA TRP A 252 -7.03 12.93 13.05
C TRP A 252 -5.77 13.76 12.84
N VAL A 253 -5.50 14.72 13.72
CA VAL A 253 -4.28 15.55 13.70
C VAL A 253 -3.03 14.71 13.91
N THR A 254 -3.08 13.72 14.79
CA THR A 254 -1.95 12.79 14.99
C THR A 254 -1.62 12.00 13.73
N LEU A 255 -2.66 11.52 13.03
CA LEU A 255 -2.51 10.64 11.88
C LEU A 255 -1.94 11.37 10.67
N TYR A 256 -2.45 12.56 10.37
CA TYR A 256 -1.98 13.35 9.22
C TYR A 256 -0.78 14.25 9.56
N GLY A 257 -0.59 14.59 10.83
CA GLY A 257 0.44 15.51 11.28
C GLY A 257 0.41 16.83 10.52
N LEU A 258 1.57 17.27 10.06
CA LEU A 258 1.74 18.54 9.35
C LEU A 258 1.06 18.58 7.98
N LEU A 259 0.65 17.44 7.40
CA LEU A 259 -0.07 17.43 6.12
C LEU A 259 -1.44 18.11 6.21
N LEU A 260 -2.07 18.17 7.40
CA LEU A 260 -3.32 18.93 7.55
C LEU A 260 -3.12 20.43 7.33
N LYS A 261 -1.90 20.96 7.51
CA LYS A 261 -1.63 22.38 7.26
C LYS A 261 -1.76 22.75 5.79
N GLU A 262 -1.67 21.77 4.89
CA GLU A 262 -1.86 21.96 3.45
C GLU A 262 -3.35 21.96 3.05
N ASP A 263 -4.25 21.54 3.94
CA ASP A 263 -5.69 21.51 3.73
C ASP A 263 -6.35 22.73 4.40
N SER A 264 -6.64 23.76 3.59
CA SER A 264 -7.19 25.04 4.09
C SER A 264 -8.51 24.87 4.85
N ILE A 265 -9.39 23.98 4.38
CA ILE A 265 -10.69 23.72 4.99
C ILE A 265 -10.52 23.06 6.36
N ALA A 266 -9.60 22.10 6.46
CA ALA A 266 -9.24 21.47 7.73
C ALA A 266 -8.68 22.51 8.70
N MET A 267 -7.74 23.35 8.26
CA MET A 267 -7.10 24.37 9.09
C MET A 267 -8.08 25.41 9.62
N ASP A 268 -8.96 25.95 8.77
CA ASP A 268 -9.99 26.91 9.18
C ASP A 268 -10.92 26.34 10.25
N SER A 269 -11.25 25.04 10.11
CA SER A 269 -12.10 24.33 11.05
C SER A 269 -11.39 24.05 12.38
N LEU A 270 -10.12 23.63 12.33
CA LEU A 270 -9.30 23.41 13.52
C LEU A 270 -9.07 24.70 14.32
N GLU A 271 -8.85 25.83 13.65
CA GLU A 271 -8.65 27.13 14.30
C GLU A 271 -9.94 27.65 14.94
N ARG A 272 -11.10 27.46 14.28
CA ARG A 272 -12.41 27.76 14.90
C ARG A 272 -12.63 26.93 16.16
N LEU A 273 -12.44 25.61 16.06
CA LEU A 273 -12.66 24.72 17.19
C LEU A 273 -11.65 24.96 18.33
N LYS A 274 -10.41 25.32 18.01
CA LYS A 274 -9.40 25.71 19.02
C LYS A 274 -9.91 26.85 19.90
N LYS A 275 -10.54 27.87 19.30
CA LYS A 275 -11.13 29.00 20.05
C LYS A 275 -12.30 28.54 20.93
N GLU A 276 -13.16 27.66 20.42
CA GLU A 276 -14.30 27.12 21.18
C GLU A 276 -13.85 26.23 22.36
N VAL A 277 -12.83 25.40 22.16
CA VAL A 277 -12.27 24.51 23.17
C VAL A 277 -11.50 25.28 24.25
N ALA A 278 -10.82 26.36 23.88
CA ALA A 278 -10.08 27.20 24.82
C ALA A 278 -10.99 27.87 25.88
N VAL A 279 -12.29 28.00 25.59
CA VAL A 279 -13.28 28.54 26.54
C VAL A 279 -13.75 27.50 27.56
N ASP A 280 -13.68 26.19 27.26
CA ASP A 280 -14.04 25.12 28.20
C ASP A 280 -12.79 24.49 28.83
N TYR A 281 -12.57 24.80 30.12
CA TYR A 281 -11.44 24.29 30.89
C TYR A 281 -11.37 22.75 30.92
N ARG A 282 -12.50 22.05 30.94
CA ARG A 282 -12.56 20.58 31.01
C ARG A 282 -12.00 19.95 29.73
N LEU A 283 -12.36 20.53 28.57
CA LEU A 283 -11.85 20.09 27.27
C LEU A 283 -10.36 20.42 27.12
N THR A 284 -9.95 21.62 27.56
CA THR A 284 -8.55 22.03 27.54
C THR A 284 -7.67 21.15 28.42
N SER A 285 -8.16 20.74 29.61
CA SER A 285 -7.45 19.80 30.49
C SER A 285 -7.29 18.44 29.84
N MET A 286 -8.38 17.88 29.27
CA MET A 286 -8.34 16.60 28.57
C MET A 286 -7.31 16.58 27.44
N LEU A 287 -7.24 17.64 26.65
CA LEU A 287 -6.24 17.76 25.58
C LEU A 287 -4.81 17.83 26.13
N LYS A 288 -4.59 18.60 27.20
CA LYS A 288 -3.28 18.66 27.86
C LYS A 288 -2.84 17.27 28.32
N ASP A 289 -3.74 16.47 28.89
CA ASP A 289 -3.42 15.10 29.32
C ASP A 289 -3.13 14.17 28.13
N GLN A 290 -3.97 14.20 27.08
CA GLN A 290 -3.75 13.43 25.84
C GLN A 290 -2.39 13.74 25.18
N PHE A 291 -2.00 15.01 25.14
CA PHE A 291 -0.73 15.43 24.54
C PHE A 291 0.47 15.33 25.50
N ARG A 292 0.28 15.28 26.83
CA ARG A 292 1.36 15.15 27.81
C ARG A 292 1.90 13.71 27.93
N ASP A 293 1.02 12.71 27.88
CA ASP A 293 1.44 11.30 28.00
C ASP A 293 2.29 10.84 26.80
N ARG A 294 2.07 11.40 25.61
CA ARG A 294 2.90 11.11 24.42
C ARG A 294 4.30 11.72 24.44
N ARG A 295 4.59 12.66 25.34
CA ARG A 295 5.95 13.19 25.54
C ARG A 295 6.81 12.24 26.39
N ARG A 296 6.21 11.43 27.26
CA ARG A 296 6.93 10.59 28.24
C ARG A 296 7.85 9.51 27.67
N PRO A 297 7.63 8.89 26.49
CA PRO A 297 8.59 7.92 25.96
C PRO A 297 9.92 8.55 25.50
N LYS A 298 9.99 9.89 25.33
CA LYS A 298 11.12 10.57 24.67
C LYS A 298 11.94 11.51 25.58
N VAL A 299 11.49 11.80 26.80
CA VAL A 299 12.19 12.76 27.69
C VAL A 299 13.43 12.16 28.39
N LEU A 300 13.71 10.87 28.24
CA LEU A 300 14.92 10.29 28.87
C LEU A 300 16.23 10.50 28.08
N GLU A 301 16.21 11.01 26.83
CA GLU A 301 17.44 11.17 26.03
C GLU A 301 17.96 12.62 25.93
N ASN A 302 17.16 13.66 26.16
CA ASN A 302 17.62 15.05 26.07
C ASN A 302 17.27 15.86 27.33
N GLY A 303 18.27 16.02 28.19
CA GLY A 303 18.22 16.95 29.31
C GLY A 303 18.07 18.40 28.82
N TYR A 304 17.25 19.15 29.54
CA TYR A 304 17.02 20.60 29.45
C TYR A 304 16.19 21.09 28.24
N GLN A 305 14.86 21.12 28.42
CA GLN A 305 14.03 22.19 27.87
C GLN A 305 13.23 22.84 29.00
N SER A 306 13.41 24.16 29.14
CA SER A 306 12.74 25.03 30.09
C SER A 306 11.23 25.03 29.85
N LEU A 307 10.47 24.72 30.91
CA LEU A 307 9.00 24.70 30.90
C LEU A 307 8.45 26.14 30.87
N SER A 308 8.11 26.65 29.69
CA SER A 308 7.20 27.80 29.60
C SER A 308 5.80 27.35 29.99
N ARG A 309 5.34 27.80 31.17
CA ARG A 309 4.09 27.38 31.82
C ARG A 309 2.82 28.01 31.21
N ASN A 310 2.96 28.86 30.18
CA ASN A 310 1.89 29.69 29.59
C ASN A 310 1.77 29.58 28.05
N GLN A 311 1.97 28.42 27.44
CA GLN A 311 1.64 28.24 26.02
C GLN A 311 0.13 27.99 25.85
N GLN A 312 -0.50 28.83 25.01
CA GLN A 312 -1.84 28.61 24.49
C GLN A 312 -1.89 27.26 23.76
N PHE A 313 -2.99 26.53 23.91
CA PHE A 313 -3.17 25.21 23.28
C PHE A 313 -2.99 25.27 21.75
N ASP A 314 -2.23 24.33 21.19
CA ASP A 314 -2.07 24.15 19.75
C ASP A 314 -2.18 22.66 19.37
N TRP A 315 -3.00 22.37 18.35
CA TRP A 315 -3.25 21.01 17.86
C TRP A 315 -1.97 20.29 17.42
N PHE A 316 -1.00 21.04 16.89
CA PHE A 316 0.21 20.49 16.29
C PHE A 316 1.41 20.45 17.24
N SER A 317 1.25 20.80 18.53
CA SER A 317 2.36 20.86 19.51
C SER A 317 3.15 19.56 19.67
N ASN A 318 2.55 18.41 19.31
CA ASN A 318 3.18 17.09 19.37
C ASN A 318 3.56 16.54 17.98
N CYS A 319 3.33 17.30 16.91
CA CYS A 319 3.78 16.92 15.57
C CYS A 319 5.25 17.33 15.42
N GLU A 320 6.15 16.36 15.50
CA GLU A 320 7.57 16.59 15.20
C GLU A 320 7.77 16.58 13.68
N GLU A 321 8.60 17.50 13.17
CA GLU A 321 9.15 17.32 11.83
C GLU A 321 10.07 16.10 11.85
N PRO A 322 10.09 15.28 10.79
CA PRO A 322 10.95 14.11 10.73
C PRO A 322 12.41 14.52 10.96
N VAL A 323 12.98 14.04 12.07
CA VAL A 323 14.39 14.25 12.40
C VAL A 323 15.20 13.29 11.54
N GLY A 324 15.60 13.75 10.36
CA GLY A 324 16.35 12.97 9.39
C GLY A 324 17.11 13.87 8.42
N ARG A 325 18.17 13.33 7.80
CA ARG A 325 18.95 14.06 6.78
C ARG A 325 18.13 14.40 5.53
N LEU A 326 17.03 13.68 5.32
CA LEU A 326 16.15 13.84 4.17
C LEU A 326 14.77 14.30 4.66
N GLN A 327 14.36 15.48 4.19
CA GLN A 327 13.05 16.04 4.50
C GLN A 327 12.00 15.51 3.52
N PRO A 328 10.76 15.23 3.97
CA PRO A 328 9.67 14.87 3.07
C PRO A 328 9.37 15.98 2.07
N ILE A 329 9.08 15.58 0.84
CA ILE A 329 8.62 16.49 -0.21
C ILE A 329 7.17 16.89 0.09
N ARG A 330 6.90 18.20 0.09
CA ARG A 330 5.58 18.80 0.32
C ARG A 330 4.99 19.36 -0.97
N ALA A 331 3.66 19.56 -1.00
CA ALA A 331 2.95 20.01 -2.20
C ALA A 331 3.42 21.37 -2.72
N GLN A 332 3.81 22.27 -1.81
CA GLN A 332 4.19 23.65 -2.12
C GLN A 332 5.71 23.84 -2.32
N ASP A 333 6.50 22.79 -2.12
CA ASP A 333 7.94 22.85 -2.38
C ASP A 333 8.18 23.23 -3.84
N LYS A 334 9.16 24.11 -4.08
CA LYS A 334 9.49 24.57 -5.42
C LYS A 334 10.54 23.64 -6.03
N VAL A 335 10.23 23.08 -7.19
CA VAL A 335 11.14 22.22 -7.95
C VAL A 335 11.40 22.78 -9.34
N LEU A 336 12.58 22.50 -9.87
CA LEU A 336 12.99 22.89 -11.21
C LEU A 336 12.45 21.89 -12.22
N TYR A 337 11.44 22.30 -12.99
CA TYR A 337 10.92 21.56 -14.13
C TYR A 337 11.82 21.81 -15.33
N GLU A 338 12.46 20.75 -15.84
CA GLU A 338 13.17 20.75 -17.12
C GLU A 338 12.27 20.18 -18.22
N ILE A 339 11.77 21.05 -19.10
CA ILE A 339 10.84 20.69 -20.18
C ILE A 339 11.53 20.96 -21.51
N TYR A 340 11.47 20.03 -22.44
CA TYR A 340 12.20 20.14 -23.71
C TYR A 340 11.25 20.52 -24.85
N ARG A 341 11.74 21.34 -25.78
CA ARG A 341 11.06 21.58 -27.06
C ARG A 341 11.44 20.49 -28.09
N PRO A 342 10.76 20.39 -29.25
CA PRO A 342 11.12 19.44 -30.30
C PRO A 342 12.55 19.61 -30.84
N ASP A 343 13.14 20.80 -30.70
CA ASP A 343 14.53 21.11 -31.05
C ASP A 343 15.53 20.80 -29.91
N TYR A 344 15.07 20.08 -28.87
CA TYR A 344 15.83 19.67 -27.70
C TYR A 344 16.35 20.80 -26.82
N ARG A 345 15.88 22.04 -27.02
CA ARG A 345 16.24 23.15 -26.13
C ARG A 345 15.47 23.02 -24.81
N PRO A 346 16.17 23.03 -23.65
CA PRO A 346 15.51 22.97 -22.37
C PRO A 346 14.81 24.30 -22.06
N LEU A 347 13.67 24.19 -21.42
CA LEU A 347 12.89 25.25 -20.81
C LEU A 347 12.77 24.91 -19.34
N THR A 348 13.40 25.73 -18.50
CA THR A 348 13.47 25.52 -17.06
C THR A 348 12.47 26.42 -16.34
N LEU A 349 11.60 25.84 -15.52
CA LEU A 349 10.61 26.58 -14.73
C LEU A 349 10.67 26.16 -13.26
N MET A 350 10.57 27.14 -12.35
CA MET A 350 10.41 26.86 -10.92
C MET A 350 8.91 26.83 -10.58
N LEU A 351 8.36 25.64 -10.37
CA LEU A 351 6.94 25.43 -10.07
C LEU A 351 6.78 24.63 -8.76
N PRO A 352 5.63 24.74 -8.07
CA PRO A 352 5.30 23.83 -6.98
C PRO A 352 5.37 22.37 -7.43
N VAL A 353 5.71 21.46 -6.51
CA VAL A 353 5.59 20.02 -6.75
C VAL A 353 4.17 19.67 -7.19
N SER A 354 3.16 20.24 -6.53
CA SER A 354 1.74 20.01 -6.84
C SER A 354 1.25 20.55 -8.18
N ALA A 355 2.08 21.26 -8.96
CA ALA A 355 1.65 21.97 -10.15
C ALA A 355 0.88 21.09 -11.15
N SER A 356 -0.19 21.65 -11.72
CA SER A 356 -0.99 20.99 -12.76
C SER A 356 -0.33 21.10 -14.14
N VAL A 357 -0.66 20.18 -15.04
CA VAL A 357 -0.27 20.31 -16.45
C VAL A 357 -0.79 21.61 -17.04
N GLN A 358 -2.01 22.04 -16.67
CA GLN A 358 -2.54 23.34 -17.06
C GLN A 358 -1.66 24.51 -16.59
N GLU A 359 -1.19 24.49 -15.35
CA GLU A 359 -0.27 25.51 -14.81
C GLU A 359 1.08 25.49 -15.56
N VAL A 360 1.64 24.30 -15.77
CA VAL A 360 2.86 24.11 -16.57
C VAL A 360 2.70 24.67 -17.98
N MET A 361 1.58 24.36 -18.66
CA MET A 361 1.30 24.85 -20.01
C MET A 361 1.12 26.37 -20.05
N SER A 362 0.41 26.94 -19.06
CA SER A 362 0.22 28.40 -18.96
C SER A 362 1.53 29.17 -18.73
N ALA A 363 2.52 28.54 -18.09
CA ALA A 363 3.84 29.12 -17.86
C ALA A 363 4.80 28.93 -19.04
N THR A 364 4.52 27.98 -19.95
CA THR A 364 5.42 27.62 -21.06
C THR A 364 4.95 28.16 -22.41
N VAL A 365 3.65 28.34 -22.63
CA VAL A 365 3.06 28.62 -23.94
C VAL A 365 1.98 29.72 -23.86
N GLN A 366 1.78 30.45 -24.96
CA GLN A 366 0.70 31.42 -25.08
C GLN A 366 -0.69 30.76 -25.05
N PRO A 367 -1.70 31.40 -24.43
CA PRO A 367 -3.07 30.88 -24.39
C PRO A 367 -3.66 30.69 -25.80
N GLY A 368 -4.34 29.56 -26.04
CA GLY A 368 -5.08 29.30 -27.28
C GLY A 368 -4.32 28.55 -28.38
N GLY A 369 -3.06 28.14 -28.15
CA GLY A 369 -2.32 27.28 -29.08
C GLY A 369 -2.62 25.78 -28.91
N ASP A 370 -2.38 24.99 -29.96
CA ASP A 370 -2.51 23.52 -29.99
C ASP A 370 -1.31 22.80 -29.34
N HIS A 371 -0.83 23.31 -28.20
CA HIS A 371 0.33 22.74 -27.52
C HIS A 371 -0.09 21.73 -26.46
N VAL A 372 0.74 20.70 -26.32
CA VAL A 372 0.52 19.58 -25.40
C VAL A 372 1.79 19.30 -24.61
N LEU A 373 1.62 18.85 -23.37
CA LEU A 373 2.71 18.33 -22.54
C LEU A 373 2.78 16.81 -22.72
N VAL A 374 3.93 16.31 -23.11
CA VAL A 374 4.18 14.90 -23.39
C VAL A 374 5.27 14.38 -22.47
N LYS A 375 5.05 13.25 -21.83
CA LYS A 375 6.15 12.48 -21.23
C LYS A 375 6.67 11.47 -22.24
N MET A 376 7.98 11.31 -22.33
CA MET A 376 8.63 10.32 -23.19
C MET A 376 9.68 9.53 -22.42
N ASN A 377 9.66 8.20 -22.59
CA ASN A 377 10.64 7.31 -21.99
C ASN A 377 11.88 7.10 -22.87
N SER A 378 12.89 6.40 -22.33
CA SER A 378 14.15 6.11 -23.02
C SER A 378 14.00 5.19 -24.25
N SER A 379 12.86 4.53 -24.40
CA SER A 379 12.52 3.70 -25.57
C SER A 379 11.80 4.49 -26.67
N GLY A 380 11.44 5.75 -26.42
CA GLY A 380 10.69 6.60 -27.36
C GLY A 380 9.18 6.43 -27.28
N GLU A 381 8.66 5.70 -26.29
CA GLU A 381 7.23 5.66 -26.04
C GLU A 381 6.79 6.99 -25.42
N ARG A 382 5.67 7.51 -25.93
CA ARG A 382 5.18 8.86 -25.64
C ARG A 382 3.77 8.77 -25.07
N ALA A 383 3.49 9.59 -24.06
CA ALA A 383 2.15 9.73 -23.51
C ALA A 383 1.83 11.21 -23.30
N GLN A 384 0.75 11.66 -23.93
CA GLN A 384 0.21 12.99 -23.69
C GLN A 384 -0.41 13.05 -22.29
N LEU A 385 -0.07 14.10 -21.54
CA LEU A 385 -0.58 14.31 -20.20
C LEU A 385 -1.86 15.15 -20.24
N LYS A 386 -2.85 14.75 -19.43
CA LYS A 386 -4.11 15.49 -19.31
C LYS A 386 -3.89 16.80 -18.55
N LEU A 387 -4.62 17.85 -18.92
CA LEU A 387 -4.48 19.19 -18.32
C LEU A 387 -4.74 19.21 -16.80
N ASP A 388 -5.65 18.36 -16.32
CA ASP A 388 -6.03 18.21 -14.92
C ASP A 388 -5.06 17.35 -14.09
N ALA A 389 -4.09 16.68 -14.74
CA ALA A 389 -3.07 15.93 -14.03
C ALA A 389 -2.16 16.90 -13.23
N SER A 390 -1.96 16.62 -11.95
CA SER A 390 -1.06 17.38 -11.06
C SER A 390 0.29 16.68 -10.88
N ALA A 391 1.25 17.29 -10.16
CA ALA A 391 2.58 16.77 -9.77
C ALA A 391 3.19 15.74 -10.72
N VAL A 392 3.22 16.10 -12.01
CA VAL A 392 3.70 15.18 -13.05
C VAL A 392 5.20 14.95 -12.96
N PHE A 393 5.94 15.89 -12.36
CA PHE A 393 7.38 15.81 -12.17
C PHE A 393 7.82 14.61 -11.32
N THR A 394 7.12 14.36 -10.21
CA THR A 394 7.48 13.27 -9.28
C THR A 394 7.03 11.91 -9.78
N ALA A 395 6.04 11.89 -10.67
CA ALA A 395 5.50 10.68 -11.30
C ALA A 395 6.33 10.18 -12.50
N MET A 396 7.43 10.84 -12.84
CA MET A 396 8.31 10.46 -13.94
C MET A 396 9.13 9.20 -13.62
N GLY A 397 9.23 8.31 -14.61
CA GLY A 397 10.14 7.16 -14.61
C GLY A 397 11.63 7.56 -14.56
N LEU A 398 12.53 6.57 -14.55
CA LEU A 398 13.97 6.77 -14.32
C LEU A 398 14.60 7.75 -15.32
N ASN A 399 14.49 7.44 -16.61
CA ASN A 399 15.01 8.28 -17.68
C ASN A 399 13.91 8.91 -18.54
N GLU A 400 12.72 9.12 -17.97
CA GLU A 400 11.66 9.86 -18.66
C GLU A 400 11.98 11.36 -18.67
N ARG A 401 11.51 12.07 -19.70
CA ARG A 401 11.61 13.52 -19.85
C ARG A 401 10.28 14.13 -20.32
N LEU A 402 10.06 15.39 -19.96
CA LEU A 402 8.89 16.15 -20.35
C LEU A 402 9.20 16.97 -21.61
N PHE A 403 8.25 17.01 -22.52
CA PHE A 403 8.32 17.76 -23.76
C PHE A 403 7.08 18.64 -23.92
N VAL A 404 7.26 19.85 -24.43
CA VAL A 404 6.18 20.72 -24.88
C VAL A 404 6.27 20.89 -26.39
N CYS A 405 5.20 20.52 -27.09
CA CYS A 405 5.15 20.53 -28.55
C CYS A 405 3.71 20.71 -29.04
N SER A 406 3.51 20.96 -30.34
CA SER A 406 2.16 20.91 -30.91
C SER A 406 1.65 19.47 -31.03
N SER A 407 0.33 19.27 -31.05
CA SER A 407 -0.28 17.93 -31.20
C SER A 407 0.22 17.21 -32.46
N SER A 408 0.49 17.94 -33.54
CA SER A 408 1.04 17.40 -34.79
C SER A 408 2.51 16.91 -34.72
N GLN A 409 3.26 17.38 -33.73
CA GLN A 409 4.69 17.09 -33.58
C GLN A 409 4.98 15.94 -32.62
N VAL A 410 3.97 15.42 -31.91
CA VAL A 410 4.14 14.36 -30.90
C VAL A 410 4.84 13.15 -31.50
N ASP A 411 4.44 12.71 -32.68
CA ASP A 411 5.01 11.52 -33.33
C ASP A 411 6.45 11.70 -33.82
N GLN A 412 6.91 12.95 -33.94
CA GLN A 412 8.26 13.30 -34.41
C GLN A 412 9.28 13.37 -33.25
N LEU A 413 8.82 13.38 -32.00
CA LEU A 413 9.72 13.44 -30.84
C LEU A 413 10.56 12.16 -30.74
N THR A 414 11.86 12.33 -30.47
CA THR A 414 12.78 11.23 -30.20
C THR A 414 13.50 11.40 -28.86
N PRO A 415 13.87 10.31 -28.16
CA PRO A 415 14.56 10.40 -26.88
C PRO A 415 15.87 11.18 -26.95
N LEU A 416 16.16 11.97 -25.92
CA LEU A 416 17.44 12.64 -25.77
C LEU A 416 18.58 11.64 -25.55
N LYS A 417 19.83 12.06 -25.82
CA LYS A 417 21.02 11.23 -25.57
C LYS A 417 21.12 10.86 -24.09
N GLU A 418 20.83 11.80 -23.19
CA GLU A 418 20.91 11.59 -21.74
C GLU A 418 19.86 10.59 -21.24
N GLN A 419 18.75 10.39 -21.96
CA GLN A 419 17.75 9.38 -21.62
C GLN A 419 18.23 7.95 -21.91
N GLN A 420 19.26 7.79 -22.75
CA GLN A 420 19.80 6.47 -23.08
C GLN A 420 20.64 5.86 -21.94
N GLY A 421 20.86 6.60 -20.86
CA GLY A 421 21.69 6.17 -19.73
C GLY A 421 23.19 6.16 -20.05
N PRO A 422 24.03 5.67 -19.13
CA PRO A 422 25.49 5.67 -19.28
C PRO A 422 25.96 4.77 -20.44
N GLU A 423 27.07 5.16 -21.06
CA GLU A 423 27.78 4.36 -22.09
C GLU A 423 28.91 3.51 -21.48
N GLN A 424 29.39 3.88 -20.28
CA GLN A 424 30.45 3.17 -19.55
C GLN A 424 29.97 2.80 -18.14
N GLY A 425 30.37 1.63 -17.66
CA GLY A 425 30.07 1.16 -16.30
C GLY A 425 30.94 1.83 -15.24
N THR A 426 30.64 1.58 -13.97
CA THR A 426 31.37 2.13 -12.82
C THR A 426 32.13 1.06 -12.03
N LEU A 427 32.56 -0.01 -12.72
CA LEU A 427 33.21 -1.17 -12.12
C LEU A 427 34.40 -0.81 -11.22
N ASP A 428 35.30 0.06 -11.67
CA ASP A 428 36.52 0.41 -10.90
C ASP A 428 36.18 1.08 -9.55
N VAL A 429 35.05 1.80 -9.50
CA VAL A 429 34.51 2.38 -8.26
C VAL A 429 33.91 1.28 -7.38
N LEU A 430 33.11 0.40 -7.98
CA LEU A 430 32.45 -0.70 -7.26
C LEU A 430 33.44 -1.72 -6.68
N GLU A 431 34.55 -2.01 -7.35
CA GLU A 431 35.58 -2.93 -6.84
C GLU A 431 36.18 -2.45 -5.52
N GLN A 432 36.29 -1.13 -5.32
CA GLN A 432 36.89 -0.52 -4.13
C GLN A 432 35.96 -0.50 -2.90
N MET A 433 34.65 -0.64 -3.10
CA MET A 433 33.63 -0.58 -2.04
C MET A 433 33.29 -1.98 -1.51
N GLY A 434 33.17 -2.16 -0.20
CA GLY A 434 32.74 -3.45 0.37
C GLY A 434 31.27 -3.77 0.06
N SER A 435 30.93 -5.05 -0.19
CA SER A 435 29.52 -5.45 -0.39
C SER A 435 28.64 -5.13 0.82
N LYS A 436 29.21 -5.21 2.04
CA LYS A 436 28.51 -4.86 3.28
C LYS A 436 28.28 -3.35 3.37
N ASP A 437 29.25 -2.54 2.97
CA ASP A 437 29.17 -1.08 3.04
C ASP A 437 28.15 -0.54 2.03
N ILE A 438 28.17 -1.08 0.80
CA ILE A 438 27.14 -0.81 -0.22
C ILE A 438 25.75 -1.17 0.30
N ALA A 439 25.57 -2.38 0.83
CA ALA A 439 24.27 -2.81 1.37
C ALA A 439 23.81 -1.94 2.54
N SER A 440 24.73 -1.52 3.41
CA SER A 440 24.43 -0.64 4.54
C SER A 440 23.98 0.74 4.08
N GLU A 441 24.67 1.35 3.10
CA GLU A 441 24.26 2.64 2.54
C GLU A 441 22.98 2.56 1.69
N LEU A 442 22.74 1.44 1.00
CA LEU A 442 21.45 1.15 0.37
C LEU A 442 20.33 1.16 1.42
N THR A 443 20.50 0.40 2.51
CA THR A 443 19.50 0.33 3.59
C THR A 443 19.32 1.66 4.31
N ASN A 444 20.39 2.41 4.57
CA ASN A 444 20.31 3.73 5.19
C ASN A 444 19.50 4.70 4.32
N TYR A 445 19.80 4.77 3.02
CA TYR A 445 19.09 5.67 2.12
C TYR A 445 17.64 5.23 1.88
N ASP A 446 17.40 3.93 1.70
CA ASP A 446 16.04 3.40 1.52
C ASP A 446 15.18 3.63 2.78
N TRP A 447 15.76 3.54 3.98
CA TRP A 447 15.05 3.83 5.22
C TRP A 447 14.65 5.30 5.34
N GLU A 448 15.53 6.22 4.90
CA GLU A 448 15.23 7.65 4.83
C GLU A 448 14.05 7.93 3.88
N LEU A 449 14.04 7.32 2.69
CA LEU A 449 12.94 7.44 1.72
C LEU A 449 11.64 6.83 2.25
N PHE A 450 11.71 5.64 2.86
CA PHE A 450 10.57 4.93 3.41
C PHE A 450 9.93 5.65 4.61
N THR A 451 10.75 6.34 5.41
CA THR A 451 10.27 7.14 6.55
C THR A 451 9.71 8.49 6.10
N ALA A 452 10.26 9.09 5.04
CA ALA A 452 9.77 10.34 4.47
C ALA A 452 8.36 10.21 3.85
N MET A 453 8.00 9.01 3.38
CA MET A 453 6.67 8.72 2.84
C MET A 453 5.58 8.76 3.92
N HIS A 454 4.55 9.57 3.70
CA HIS A 454 3.36 9.53 4.54
C HIS A 454 2.45 8.36 4.15
N GLU A 455 1.82 7.72 5.12
CA GLU A 455 1.02 6.51 4.89
C GLU A 455 -0.25 6.74 4.05
N VAL A 456 -0.81 7.97 4.10
CA VAL A 456 -1.95 8.38 3.25
C VAL A 456 -1.58 8.51 1.77
N GLU A 457 -0.30 8.66 1.42
CA GLU A 457 0.15 8.67 0.02
C GLU A 457 -0.17 7.33 -0.66
N LEU A 458 -0.16 6.22 0.08
CA LEU A 458 -0.56 4.90 -0.44
C LEU A 458 -2.03 4.90 -0.87
N VAL A 459 -2.91 5.55 -0.10
CA VAL A 459 -4.34 5.66 -0.44
C VAL A 459 -4.51 6.52 -1.68
N TYR A 460 -3.85 7.68 -1.74
CA TYR A 460 -3.95 8.59 -2.89
C TYR A 460 -3.41 7.97 -4.18
N TYR A 461 -2.33 7.21 -4.08
CA TYR A 461 -1.72 6.51 -5.21
C TYR A 461 -2.66 5.46 -5.79
N ILE A 462 -3.25 4.62 -4.93
CA ILE A 462 -4.09 3.48 -5.35
C ILE A 462 -5.44 3.94 -5.93
N PHE A 463 -6.06 4.97 -5.33
CA PHE A 463 -7.38 5.45 -5.78
C PHE A 463 -7.31 6.49 -6.90
N GLY A 464 -6.12 7.00 -7.17
CA GLY A 464 -5.86 8.06 -8.14
C GLY A 464 -5.85 9.44 -7.48
N ARG A 465 -4.66 10.02 -7.42
CA ARG A 465 -4.35 11.38 -6.93
C ARG A 465 -5.31 12.48 -7.39
N HIS A 466 -5.83 12.42 -8.62
CA HIS A 466 -6.75 13.41 -9.19
C HIS A 466 -8.07 13.53 -8.41
N LYS A 467 -8.43 12.51 -7.63
CA LYS A 467 -9.62 12.54 -6.75
C LYS A 467 -9.39 13.30 -5.45
N PHE A 468 -8.14 13.65 -5.13
CA PHE A 468 -7.76 14.28 -3.87
C PHE A 468 -7.13 15.64 -4.17
N HIS A 469 -7.93 16.71 -4.04
CA HIS A 469 -7.47 18.06 -4.32
C HIS A 469 -6.26 18.43 -3.43
N GLY A 470 -5.21 18.98 -4.04
CA GLY A 470 -3.97 19.37 -3.35
C GLY A 470 -3.07 18.21 -2.91
N ALA A 471 -3.48 16.95 -3.07
CA ALA A 471 -2.68 15.81 -2.65
C ALA A 471 -1.55 15.49 -3.64
N ILE A 472 -0.40 15.11 -3.09
CA ILE A 472 0.73 14.56 -3.84
C ILE A 472 1.09 13.16 -3.33
N THR A 473 1.79 12.41 -4.16
CA THR A 473 2.30 11.05 -3.85
C THR A 473 3.82 10.98 -4.05
N ALA A 474 4.49 12.13 -3.95
CA ALA A 474 5.88 12.31 -4.37
C ALA A 474 6.87 11.43 -3.61
N ASN A 475 6.69 11.24 -2.30
CA ASN A 475 7.62 10.47 -1.49
C ASN A 475 7.44 8.97 -1.76
N LEU A 476 6.18 8.52 -1.90
CA LEU A 476 5.89 7.16 -2.35
C LEU A 476 6.44 6.89 -3.76
N GLU A 477 6.18 7.78 -4.72
CA GLU A 477 6.66 7.64 -6.11
C GLU A 477 8.19 7.62 -6.16
N ARG A 478 8.86 8.47 -5.37
CA ARG A 478 10.32 8.46 -5.21
C ARG A 478 10.82 7.11 -4.68
N PHE A 479 10.13 6.52 -3.70
CA PHE A 479 10.50 5.23 -3.13
C PHE A 479 10.21 4.04 -4.07
N VAL A 480 9.12 4.08 -4.84
CA VAL A 480 8.83 3.10 -5.89
C VAL A 480 9.85 3.20 -7.03
N ARG A 481 10.19 4.42 -7.46
CA ARG A 481 11.23 4.68 -8.47
C ARG A 481 12.58 4.13 -8.01
N ARG A 482 12.92 4.27 -6.72
CA ARG A 482 14.14 3.72 -6.14
C ARG A 482 14.29 2.21 -6.33
N PHE A 483 13.20 1.44 -6.22
CA PHE A 483 13.23 0.01 -6.50
C PHE A 483 13.70 -0.27 -7.94
N ASN A 484 13.12 0.42 -8.92
CA ASN A 484 13.50 0.28 -10.32
C ASN A 484 14.94 0.74 -10.57
N GLU A 485 15.37 1.83 -9.92
CA GLU A 485 16.74 2.34 -10.02
C GLU A 485 17.77 1.29 -9.58
N VAL A 486 17.57 0.67 -8.41
CA VAL A 486 18.47 -0.39 -7.92
C VAL A 486 18.42 -1.62 -8.82
N GLN A 487 17.24 -2.00 -9.32
CA GLN A 487 17.09 -3.12 -10.26
C GLN A 487 17.90 -2.88 -11.54
N TYR A 488 17.69 -1.74 -12.20
CA TYR A 488 18.37 -1.42 -13.46
C TYR A 488 19.84 -1.08 -13.27
N TRP A 489 20.28 -0.63 -12.09
CA TRP A 489 21.69 -0.48 -11.76
C TRP A 489 22.43 -1.82 -11.86
N VAL A 490 21.88 -2.89 -11.28
CA VAL A 490 22.47 -4.24 -11.39
C VAL A 490 22.61 -4.67 -12.84
N VAL A 491 21.55 -4.49 -13.64
CA VAL A 491 21.55 -4.88 -15.06
C VAL A 491 22.53 -4.05 -15.87
N THR A 492 22.57 -2.73 -15.64
CA THR A 492 23.43 -1.78 -16.33
C THR A 492 24.91 -2.13 -16.11
N GLU A 493 25.32 -2.29 -14.85
CA GLU A 493 26.72 -2.58 -14.51
C GLU A 493 27.18 -3.93 -15.08
N LEU A 494 26.31 -4.94 -15.09
CA LEU A 494 26.63 -6.25 -15.68
C LEU A 494 26.69 -6.22 -17.22
N CYS A 495 25.79 -5.46 -17.86
CA CYS A 495 25.75 -5.35 -19.33
C CYS A 495 26.77 -4.36 -19.90
N LEU A 496 27.40 -3.52 -19.09
CA LEU A 496 28.50 -2.63 -19.50
C LEU A 496 29.88 -3.20 -19.15
N CYS A 497 29.94 -4.35 -18.47
CA CYS A 497 31.20 -5.01 -18.13
C CYS A 497 31.61 -6.03 -19.20
N GLU A 498 32.47 -5.64 -20.13
CA GLU A 498 32.88 -6.48 -21.27
C GLU A 498 33.74 -7.68 -20.85
N ASP A 499 34.67 -7.48 -19.91
CA ASP A 499 35.58 -8.54 -19.44
C ASP A 499 34.83 -9.62 -18.64
N LEU A 500 34.94 -10.88 -19.08
CA LEU A 500 34.24 -12.02 -18.52
C LEU A 500 34.57 -12.25 -17.03
N MET A 501 35.83 -12.13 -16.65
CA MET A 501 36.28 -12.43 -15.28
C MET A 501 35.82 -11.34 -14.32
N LYS A 502 35.97 -10.07 -14.70
CA LYS A 502 35.45 -8.91 -13.98
C LYS A 502 33.93 -8.97 -13.84
N ARG A 503 33.21 -9.32 -14.91
CA ARG A 503 31.75 -9.47 -14.88
C ARG A 503 31.30 -10.58 -13.94
N ALA A 504 32.00 -11.72 -13.90
CA ALA A 504 31.72 -12.79 -12.95
C ALA A 504 31.99 -12.37 -11.48
N MET A 505 33.04 -11.57 -11.24
CA MET A 505 33.30 -10.98 -9.93
C MET A 505 32.20 -10.01 -9.50
N LEU A 506 31.72 -9.18 -10.43
CA LEU A 506 30.63 -8.25 -10.22
C LEU A 506 29.30 -8.97 -9.94
N LEU A 507 28.97 -10.03 -10.70
CA LEU A 507 27.79 -10.87 -10.48
C LEU A 507 27.82 -11.51 -9.07
N LYS A 508 28.97 -12.07 -8.67
CA LYS A 508 29.21 -12.57 -7.31
C LYS A 508 29.04 -11.47 -6.26
N LYS A 509 29.48 -10.24 -6.55
CA LYS A 509 29.37 -9.09 -5.65
C LYS A 509 27.91 -8.71 -5.41
N PHE A 510 27.07 -8.67 -6.45
CA PHE A 510 25.64 -8.40 -6.31
C PHE A 510 24.90 -9.47 -5.50
N ILE A 511 25.22 -10.76 -5.68
CA ILE A 511 24.65 -11.83 -4.85
C ILE A 511 25.03 -11.65 -3.37
N LYS A 512 26.27 -11.20 -3.09
CA LYS A 512 26.68 -10.86 -1.72
C LYS A 512 25.95 -9.64 -1.17
N ILE A 513 25.75 -8.60 -1.97
CA ILE A 513 24.96 -7.42 -1.58
C ILE A 513 23.53 -7.84 -1.22
N ALA A 514 22.88 -8.65 -2.06
CA ALA A 514 21.56 -9.20 -1.76
C ALA A 514 21.52 -9.98 -0.43
N ALA A 515 22.54 -10.81 -0.17
CA ALA A 515 22.61 -11.54 1.09
C ALA A 515 22.65 -10.62 2.32
N VAL A 516 23.44 -9.53 2.28
CA VAL A 516 23.52 -8.55 3.37
C VAL A 516 22.22 -7.74 3.49
N LEU A 517 21.60 -7.33 2.38
CA LEU A 517 20.32 -6.60 2.40
C LEU A 517 19.21 -7.44 3.07
N LYS A 518 19.16 -8.74 2.77
CA LYS A 518 18.24 -9.68 3.42
C LYS A 518 18.51 -9.81 4.92
N GLU A 519 19.77 -9.88 5.32
CA GLU A 519 20.17 -9.92 6.75
C GLU A 519 19.77 -8.64 7.48
N GLN A 520 19.92 -7.48 6.83
CA GLN A 520 19.50 -6.17 7.33
C GLN A 520 17.98 -5.94 7.29
N LYS A 521 17.20 -6.94 6.86
CA LYS A 521 15.75 -6.86 6.68
C LYS A 521 15.31 -5.75 5.71
N ASN A 522 16.18 -5.33 4.79
CA ASN A 522 15.81 -4.48 3.65
C ASN A 522 15.34 -5.37 2.50
N LEU A 523 14.09 -5.83 2.57
CA LEU A 523 13.54 -6.72 1.55
C LEU A 523 13.30 -5.99 0.23
N ASN A 524 12.99 -4.69 0.26
CA ASN A 524 12.77 -3.90 -0.97
C ASN A 524 14.00 -3.93 -1.89
N SER A 525 15.18 -3.52 -1.40
CA SER A 525 16.40 -3.54 -2.21
C SER A 525 16.96 -4.94 -2.43
N PHE A 526 16.74 -5.87 -1.49
CA PHE A 526 17.04 -7.29 -1.73
C PHE A 526 16.32 -7.78 -2.98
N PHE A 527 15.00 -7.58 -3.07
CA PHE A 527 14.24 -7.97 -4.26
C PHE A 527 14.69 -7.18 -5.48
N ALA A 528 14.93 -5.86 -5.39
CA ALA A 528 15.41 -5.06 -6.53
C ALA A 528 16.68 -5.65 -7.15
N VAL A 529 17.68 -6.01 -6.32
CA VAL A 529 18.91 -6.68 -6.77
C VAL A 529 18.59 -8.04 -7.40
N MET A 530 17.74 -8.85 -6.77
CA MET A 530 17.38 -10.17 -7.29
C MET A 530 16.60 -10.11 -8.62
N PHE A 531 15.72 -9.13 -8.81
CA PHE A 531 15.05 -8.85 -10.08
C PHE A 531 16.05 -8.37 -11.16
N GLY A 532 17.06 -7.59 -10.77
CA GLY A 532 18.16 -7.22 -11.66
C GLY A 532 18.97 -8.45 -12.12
N LEU A 533 19.32 -9.34 -11.19
CA LEU A 533 20.04 -10.58 -11.50
C LEU A 533 19.23 -11.55 -12.38
N SER A 534 17.91 -11.58 -12.20
CA SER A 534 16.99 -12.46 -12.95
C SER A 534 16.47 -11.79 -14.23
N ASN A 535 16.90 -10.56 -14.54
CA ASN A 535 16.56 -9.89 -15.78
C ASN A 535 17.06 -10.71 -16.98
N SER A 536 16.26 -10.79 -18.05
CA SER A 536 16.59 -11.56 -19.25
C SER A 536 17.96 -11.23 -19.86
N ALA A 537 18.41 -9.97 -19.79
CA ALA A 537 19.72 -9.53 -20.28
C ALA A 537 20.89 -10.04 -19.43
N VAL A 538 20.67 -10.34 -18.14
CA VAL A 538 21.68 -10.89 -17.23
C VAL A 538 21.60 -12.41 -17.17
N HIS A 539 20.41 -12.98 -17.06
CA HIS A 539 20.19 -14.41 -16.93
C HIS A 539 20.74 -15.20 -18.14
N ARG A 540 20.75 -14.61 -19.33
CA ARG A 540 21.28 -15.22 -20.55
C ARG A 540 22.82 -15.30 -20.63
N LEU A 541 23.56 -14.66 -19.71
CA LEU A 541 25.03 -14.63 -19.73
C LEU A 541 25.63 -15.94 -19.19
N TYR A 542 25.39 -17.05 -19.89
CA TYR A 542 25.72 -18.40 -19.42
C TYR A 542 27.21 -18.57 -19.08
N LYS A 543 28.13 -17.98 -19.86
CA LYS A 543 29.57 -18.07 -19.58
C LYS A 543 29.91 -17.36 -18.28
N THR A 544 29.24 -16.24 -18.00
CA THR A 544 29.40 -15.51 -16.72
C THR A 544 28.87 -16.33 -15.55
N TRP A 545 27.65 -16.88 -15.67
CA TRP A 545 27.05 -17.71 -14.62
C TRP A 545 27.87 -18.97 -14.36
N GLU A 546 28.47 -19.58 -15.38
CA GLU A 546 29.33 -20.75 -15.23
C GLU A 546 30.50 -20.49 -14.27
N ARG A 547 31.12 -19.32 -14.33
CA ARG A 547 32.26 -18.89 -13.49
C ARG A 547 31.90 -18.65 -12.02
N ILE A 548 30.62 -18.62 -11.66
CA ILE A 548 30.20 -18.41 -10.27
C ILE A 548 30.45 -19.66 -9.42
N PRO A 549 31.12 -19.54 -8.26
CA PRO A 549 31.35 -20.68 -7.37
C PRO A 549 30.04 -21.35 -6.94
N SER A 550 30.03 -22.69 -6.84
CA SER A 550 28.84 -23.49 -6.49
C SER A 550 28.18 -23.06 -5.18
N LYS A 551 28.96 -22.63 -4.17
CA LYS A 551 28.45 -22.06 -2.91
C LYS A 551 27.60 -20.81 -3.16
N ILE A 552 28.03 -19.92 -4.05
CA ILE A 552 27.32 -18.67 -4.37
C ILE A 552 26.09 -18.96 -5.24
N LYS A 553 26.18 -19.88 -6.20
CA LYS A 553 25.02 -20.33 -6.99
C LYS A 553 23.89 -20.87 -6.10
N ARG A 554 24.22 -21.70 -5.10
CA ARG A 554 23.23 -22.22 -4.13
C ARG A 554 22.54 -21.11 -3.34
N ILE A 555 23.27 -20.06 -2.96
CA ILE A 555 22.69 -18.90 -2.27
C ILE A 555 21.69 -18.18 -3.19
N TYR A 556 22.07 -17.91 -4.45
CA TYR A 556 21.19 -17.29 -5.43
C TYR A 556 19.91 -18.11 -5.66
N CYS A 557 20.03 -19.43 -5.89
CA CYS A 557 18.87 -20.32 -6.09
C CYS A 557 17.95 -20.34 -4.85
N ALA A 558 18.50 -20.27 -3.64
CA ALA A 558 17.69 -20.20 -2.42
C ALA A 558 16.91 -18.88 -2.31
N TYR A 559 17.49 -17.78 -2.80
CA TYR A 559 16.85 -16.46 -2.82
C TYR A 559 15.81 -16.31 -3.93
N GLU A 560 16.05 -16.91 -5.09
CA GLU A 560 15.10 -16.96 -6.19
C GLU A 560 13.77 -17.62 -5.79
N ARG A 561 13.81 -18.67 -4.95
CA ARG A 561 12.60 -19.29 -4.39
C ARG A 561 11.74 -18.33 -3.55
N LEU A 562 12.33 -17.26 -3.00
CA LEU A 562 11.57 -16.25 -2.26
C LEU A 562 10.76 -15.33 -3.19
N MET A 563 11.10 -15.31 -4.49
CA MET A 563 10.42 -14.54 -5.53
C MET A 563 9.24 -15.30 -6.16
N ASP A 564 9.04 -16.57 -5.80
CA ASP A 564 8.00 -17.43 -6.36
C ASP A 564 6.61 -16.78 -6.22
N PRO A 565 5.90 -16.50 -7.32
CA PRO A 565 4.57 -15.89 -7.29
C PRO A 565 3.47 -16.87 -6.85
N SER A 566 3.75 -18.18 -6.81
CA SER A 566 2.78 -19.23 -6.49
C SER A 566 2.06 -18.99 -5.16
N ARG A 567 0.74 -19.29 -5.15
CA ARG A 567 -0.14 -19.10 -3.97
C ARG A 567 -0.02 -17.70 -3.37
N ASN A 568 -0.11 -16.68 -4.24
CA ASN A 568 0.01 -15.26 -3.88
C ASN A 568 1.31 -14.93 -3.10
N HIS A 569 2.46 -15.30 -3.67
CA HIS A 569 3.78 -15.06 -3.07
C HIS A 569 3.95 -15.67 -1.66
N ARG A 570 3.45 -16.89 -1.44
CA ARG A 570 3.44 -17.56 -0.13
C ARG A 570 4.83 -17.62 0.52
N ALA A 571 5.88 -17.89 -0.25
CA ALA A 571 7.25 -17.97 0.26
C ALA A 571 7.69 -16.67 0.93
N TYR A 572 7.44 -15.52 0.27
CA TYR A 572 7.71 -14.20 0.83
C TYR A 572 6.85 -13.91 2.06
N ARG A 573 5.53 -14.18 1.99
CA ARG A 573 4.60 -13.89 3.10
C ARG A 573 4.97 -14.66 4.37
N LEU A 574 5.33 -15.94 4.24
CA LEU A 574 5.80 -16.77 5.36
C LEU A 574 7.14 -16.28 5.94
N ALA A 575 8.02 -15.73 5.11
CA ALA A 575 9.27 -15.14 5.59
C ALA A 575 9.02 -13.85 6.38
N VAL A 576 8.16 -12.95 5.87
CA VAL A 576 7.82 -11.69 6.53
C VAL A 576 7.04 -11.89 7.83
N ALA A 577 6.15 -12.88 7.89
CA ALA A 577 5.39 -13.21 9.11
C ALA A 577 6.30 -13.54 10.31
N LYS A 578 7.56 -13.93 10.07
CA LYS A 578 8.55 -14.24 11.11
C LYS A 578 9.45 -13.05 11.47
N LEU A 579 9.34 -11.92 10.77
CA LEU A 579 10.16 -10.74 11.01
C LEU A 579 9.53 -9.83 12.05
N SER A 580 10.35 -9.37 12.99
CA SER A 580 10.02 -8.23 13.84
C SER A 580 10.44 -6.92 13.15
N PRO A 581 9.68 -5.82 13.34
CA PRO A 581 10.15 -4.47 13.05
C PRO A 581 11.50 -4.19 13.73
N PRO A 582 12.33 -3.26 13.21
CA PRO A 582 12.15 -2.56 11.93
C PRO A 582 12.52 -3.42 10.72
N TYR A 583 11.82 -3.24 9.60
CA TYR A 583 12.20 -3.81 8.29
C TYR A 583 11.60 -3.00 7.14
N ILE A 584 12.16 -3.13 5.94
CA ILE A 584 11.60 -2.52 4.72
C ILE A 584 10.91 -3.63 3.91
N PRO A 585 9.59 -3.59 3.71
CA PRO A 585 8.86 -4.64 2.99
C PRO A 585 9.12 -4.58 1.48
N PHE A 586 8.74 -5.64 0.77
CA PHE A 586 8.69 -5.63 -0.70
C PHE A 586 7.51 -4.76 -1.18
N MET A 587 7.77 -3.46 -1.39
CA MET A 587 6.73 -2.47 -1.68
C MET A 587 5.89 -2.75 -2.94
N PRO A 588 6.47 -3.19 -4.08
CA PRO A 588 5.68 -3.54 -5.26
C PRO A 588 4.56 -4.56 -4.98
N LEU A 589 4.80 -5.55 -4.12
CA LEU A 589 3.76 -6.53 -3.75
C LEU A 589 2.68 -5.91 -2.85
N LEU A 590 3.04 -5.02 -1.92
CA LEU A 590 2.04 -4.30 -1.11
C LEU A 590 1.15 -3.39 -1.98
N LEU A 591 1.75 -2.68 -2.95
CA LEU A 591 0.98 -1.85 -3.90
C LEU A 591 0.10 -2.70 -4.81
N LYS A 592 0.60 -3.87 -5.25
CA LYS A 592 -0.20 -4.87 -5.97
C LYS A 592 -1.41 -5.29 -5.14
N ASP A 593 -1.19 -5.70 -3.88
CA ASP A 593 -2.28 -6.11 -2.97
C ASP A 593 -3.34 -5.01 -2.84
N MET A 594 -2.94 -3.76 -2.62
CA MET A 594 -3.88 -2.63 -2.54
C MET A 594 -4.63 -2.36 -3.86
N THR A 595 -3.96 -2.54 -5.00
CA THR A 595 -4.56 -2.38 -6.33
C THR A 595 -5.64 -3.45 -6.54
N PHE A 596 -5.34 -4.72 -6.23
CA PHE A 596 -6.32 -5.81 -6.30
C PHE A 596 -7.50 -5.61 -5.35
N ILE A 597 -7.26 -5.12 -4.13
CA ILE A 597 -8.35 -4.76 -3.20
C ILE A 597 -9.22 -3.65 -3.82
N ASN A 598 -8.61 -2.64 -4.43
CA ASN A 598 -9.35 -1.53 -5.02
C ASN A 598 -10.18 -1.96 -6.24
N GLU A 599 -9.61 -2.75 -7.15
CA GLU A 599 -10.28 -3.17 -8.38
C GLU A 599 -11.29 -4.30 -8.14
N GLY A 600 -11.00 -5.20 -7.20
CA GLY A 600 -11.83 -6.37 -6.90
C GLY A 600 -13.04 -6.10 -6.01
N ASN A 601 -13.09 -4.94 -5.34
CA ASN A 601 -14.17 -4.60 -4.41
C ASN A 601 -14.83 -3.27 -4.81
N PRO A 602 -16.17 -3.17 -4.89
CA PRO A 602 -16.83 -1.92 -5.21
C PRO A 602 -16.67 -0.90 -4.07
N ASN A 603 -16.56 0.39 -4.42
CA ASN A 603 -16.50 1.47 -3.42
C ASN A 603 -17.81 1.63 -2.65
N TYR A 604 -18.93 1.23 -3.27
CA TYR A 604 -20.26 1.33 -2.70
C TYR A 604 -21.02 0.02 -2.90
N VAL A 605 -21.77 -0.41 -1.88
CA VAL A 605 -22.71 -1.54 -1.92
C VAL A 605 -24.07 -1.00 -1.51
N ASP A 606 -25.11 -1.23 -2.32
CA ASP A 606 -26.45 -0.67 -2.09
C ASP A 606 -26.48 0.85 -1.83
N LYS A 607 -25.62 1.58 -2.55
CA LYS A 607 -25.40 3.04 -2.42
C LYS A 607 -24.79 3.49 -1.08
N LEU A 608 -24.41 2.55 -0.21
CA LEU A 608 -23.69 2.80 1.02
C LEU A 608 -22.18 2.62 0.79
N VAL A 609 -21.35 3.36 1.53
CA VAL A 609 -19.90 3.20 1.48
C VAL A 609 -19.55 1.79 1.91
N ASN A 610 -18.77 1.07 1.10
CA ASN A 610 -18.28 -0.25 1.45
C ASN A 610 -17.13 -0.11 2.48
N PHE A 611 -17.48 -0.20 3.76
CA PHE A 611 -16.52 -0.03 4.84
C PHE A 611 -15.63 -1.26 5.05
N GLU A 612 -16.07 -2.45 4.60
CA GLU A 612 -15.23 -3.64 4.54
C GLU A 612 -14.03 -3.42 3.59
N LYS A 613 -14.28 -2.90 2.37
CA LYS A 613 -13.20 -2.51 1.43
C LYS A 613 -12.26 -1.50 2.06
N VAL A 614 -12.81 -0.47 2.71
CA VAL A 614 -12.04 0.57 3.39
C VAL A 614 -11.12 -0.03 4.46
N ARG A 615 -11.64 -0.95 5.29
CA ARG A 615 -10.87 -1.67 6.29
C ARG A 615 -9.75 -2.51 5.68
N MET A 616 -10.00 -3.19 4.55
CA MET A 616 -8.96 -3.95 3.84
C MET A 616 -7.81 -3.05 3.37
N ILE A 617 -8.13 -1.87 2.80
CA ILE A 617 -7.12 -0.89 2.39
C ILE A 617 -6.33 -0.37 3.60
N ALA A 618 -7.01 0.03 4.66
CA ALA A 618 -6.38 0.55 5.87
C ALA A 618 -5.50 -0.49 6.56
N LYS A 619 -5.90 -1.78 6.56
CA LYS A 619 -5.08 -2.90 7.05
C LYS A 619 -3.73 -2.96 6.32
N THR A 620 -3.72 -2.85 4.99
CA THR A 620 -2.46 -2.86 4.22
C THR A 620 -1.60 -1.63 4.50
N VAL A 621 -2.22 -0.44 4.65
CA VAL A 621 -1.50 0.78 5.08
C VAL A 621 -0.87 0.61 6.47
N LYS A 622 -1.61 0.01 7.41
CA LYS A 622 -1.12 -0.27 8.77
C LYS A 622 0.05 -1.27 8.79
N ILE A 623 0.19 -2.17 7.80
CA ILE A 623 1.40 -3.01 7.67
C ILE A 623 2.64 -2.13 7.52
N VAL A 624 2.60 -1.12 6.64
CA VAL A 624 3.70 -0.16 6.44
C VAL A 624 4.03 0.58 7.73
N ARG A 625 3.00 1.02 8.48
CA ARG A 625 3.18 1.63 9.81
C ARG A 625 3.88 0.67 10.78
N GLY A 626 3.49 -0.60 10.79
CA GLY A 626 4.10 -1.66 11.61
C GLY A 626 5.57 -1.91 11.25
N CYS A 627 5.92 -1.93 9.96
CA CYS A 627 7.29 -2.11 9.49
C CYS A 627 8.29 -1.09 10.07
N ARG A 628 7.82 0.14 10.33
CA ARG A 628 8.61 1.27 10.85
C ARG A 628 8.27 1.67 12.28
N SER A 629 7.64 0.79 13.06
CA SER A 629 7.22 1.10 14.43
C SER A 629 8.39 1.17 15.43
N GLN A 630 9.54 0.59 15.08
CA GLN A 630 10.79 0.67 15.83
C GLN A 630 11.82 1.49 15.05
N PRO A 631 12.71 2.25 15.73
CA PRO A 631 13.76 2.99 15.05
C PRO A 631 14.75 2.01 14.41
N TYR A 632 15.15 2.29 13.17
CA TYR A 632 16.27 1.60 12.55
C TYR A 632 17.58 2.15 13.10
N VAL A 633 18.41 1.27 13.67
CA VAL A 633 19.76 1.61 14.16
C VAL A 633 20.77 1.06 13.15
N PRO A 634 21.48 1.94 12.41
CA PRO A 634 22.53 1.49 11.49
C PRO A 634 23.60 0.68 12.22
N SER A 635 23.97 -0.47 11.68
CA SER A 635 25.00 -1.33 12.26
C SER A 635 26.44 -0.83 11.94
N SER A 636 26.89 0.28 12.57
CA SER A 636 28.31 0.69 12.86
C SER A 636 28.45 2.21 13.22
N PRO A 637 29.53 2.67 13.90
CA PRO A 637 29.45 3.68 14.97
C PRO A 637 29.41 5.13 14.45
N GLN A 638 28.26 5.79 14.57
CA GLN A 638 28.14 7.25 14.37
C GLN A 638 27.48 7.95 15.57
N ARG A 639 27.59 7.42 16.79
CA ARG A 639 27.30 8.19 18.01
C ARG A 639 28.60 8.71 18.61
N GLY A 640 28.91 9.98 18.33
CA GLY A 640 29.96 10.72 19.02
C GLY A 640 30.82 11.54 18.06
N LEU A 641 30.37 12.75 17.72
CA LEU A 641 31.17 13.97 17.44
C LEU A 641 30.45 14.96 16.51
N ALA A 642 29.53 14.50 15.65
CA ALA A 642 28.84 15.39 14.70
C ALA A 642 27.77 16.30 15.37
N ASP A 643 27.17 15.86 16.49
CA ASP A 643 26.14 16.62 17.22
C ASP A 643 26.69 17.80 18.05
N ARG A 644 28.01 18.06 18.05
CA ARG A 644 28.61 19.20 18.76
C ARG A 644 29.08 20.36 17.88
N MET A 645 28.93 20.27 16.55
CA MET A 645 29.45 21.31 15.64
C MET A 645 28.39 22.27 15.06
N PHE A 646 27.10 22.10 15.37
CA PHE A 646 26.06 23.04 14.92
C PHE A 646 25.72 24.09 15.98
N LEU A 647 26.73 24.87 16.35
CA LEU A 647 26.60 26.20 16.93
C LEU A 647 27.76 27.05 16.39
N GLU A 648 27.66 27.49 15.13
CA GLU A 648 28.19 28.79 14.68
C GLU A 648 27.69 29.11 13.27
N GLY A 649 27.41 30.40 13.04
CA GLY A 649 26.67 30.95 11.90
C GLY A 649 27.44 31.00 10.56
N PRO A 650 26.83 31.65 9.54
CA PRO A 650 27.12 31.39 8.14
C PRO A 650 28.24 32.29 7.61
N SER A 651 29.14 31.76 6.78
CA SER A 651 29.84 32.50 5.71
C SER A 651 30.73 31.63 4.83
N ASN A 652 30.66 31.91 3.54
CA ASN A 652 31.69 31.81 2.50
C ASN A 652 31.79 30.59 1.55
N ARG A 653 31.32 30.91 0.32
CA ARG A 653 32.00 30.84 -0.99
C ARG A 653 32.19 29.47 -1.66
N ILE A 654 31.37 29.33 -2.71
CA ILE A 654 31.60 28.49 -3.88
C ILE A 654 33.00 28.79 -4.45
N SER A 655 33.83 27.77 -4.57
CA SER A 655 35.10 27.80 -5.30
C SER A 655 35.22 26.56 -6.17
N THR A 656 35.40 26.79 -7.46
CA THR A 656 35.68 25.82 -8.51
C THR A 656 37.16 25.41 -8.46
N CYS A 657 37.51 24.15 -8.16
CA CYS A 657 38.66 23.48 -8.79
C CYS A 657 38.82 21.98 -8.46
N SER A 658 39.16 21.24 -9.52
CA SER A 658 39.96 20.01 -9.64
C SER A 658 39.51 18.68 -9.01
N GLU A 659 39.18 17.75 -9.92
CA GLU A 659 39.28 16.30 -9.80
C GLU A 659 40.70 15.86 -9.37
N TYR A 660 40.90 15.50 -8.10
CA TYR A 660 41.97 14.56 -7.70
C TYR A 660 41.56 13.83 -6.41
N SER A 661 41.26 12.54 -6.57
CA SER A 661 41.46 11.43 -5.61
C SER A 661 41.21 11.74 -4.12
N LEU A 662 39.93 11.80 -3.74
CA LEU A 662 39.51 11.55 -2.35
C LEU A 662 39.55 10.04 -2.07
N PRO A 663 39.85 9.59 -0.83
CA PRO A 663 39.87 8.16 -0.51
C PRO A 663 38.46 7.57 -0.66
N LEU A 664 38.22 6.84 -1.75
CA LEU A 664 36.94 6.27 -2.20
C LEU A 664 36.28 5.28 -1.22
N ARG A 665 36.97 4.94 -0.10
CA ARG A 665 36.46 4.06 0.97
C ARG A 665 35.68 4.76 2.08
N SER A 666 35.56 6.09 2.07
CA SER A 666 34.78 6.77 3.11
C SER A 666 33.28 6.42 2.98
N PRO A 667 32.55 6.22 4.09
CA PRO A 667 31.09 6.00 4.04
C PRO A 667 30.34 7.09 3.28
N SER A 668 30.84 8.34 3.34
CA SER A 668 30.29 9.49 2.60
C SER A 668 30.38 9.32 1.08
N ASN A 669 31.48 8.75 0.56
CA ASN A 669 31.66 8.52 -0.86
C ASN A 669 30.75 7.39 -1.38
N ILE A 670 30.62 6.31 -0.59
CA ILE A 670 29.69 5.21 -0.91
C ILE A 670 28.26 5.75 -0.94
N ARG A 671 27.88 6.53 0.08
CA ARG A 671 26.57 7.18 0.12
C ARG A 671 26.31 8.06 -1.10
N HIS A 672 27.27 8.90 -1.47
CA HIS A 672 27.15 9.77 -2.64
C HIS A 672 26.93 8.96 -3.93
N TYR A 673 27.69 7.88 -4.12
CA TYR A 673 27.50 6.96 -5.25
C TYR A 673 26.09 6.35 -5.25
N ILE A 674 25.65 5.82 -4.11
CA ILE A 674 24.34 5.15 -3.95
C ILE A 674 23.15 6.10 -4.15
N GLN A 675 23.31 7.39 -3.84
CA GLN A 675 22.29 8.42 -4.04
C GLN A 675 22.21 8.93 -5.49
N ASN A 676 23.24 8.69 -6.31
CA ASN A 676 23.37 9.26 -7.66
C ASN A 676 23.57 8.18 -8.73
N LEU A 677 22.91 7.04 -8.60
CA LEU A 677 23.01 5.95 -9.57
C LEU A 677 22.57 6.43 -10.96
N LYS A 678 23.36 6.10 -11.98
CA LYS A 678 23.01 6.30 -13.39
C LYS A 678 22.77 4.94 -14.02
N VAL A 679 21.62 4.78 -14.66
CA VAL A 679 21.16 3.48 -15.13
C VAL A 679 20.62 3.54 -16.55
N VAL A 680 20.73 2.44 -17.28
CA VAL A 680 20.03 2.20 -18.53
C VAL A 680 18.74 1.46 -18.18
N ASP A 681 17.58 2.10 -18.41
CA ASP A 681 16.25 1.52 -18.18
C ASP A 681 15.59 1.02 -19.48
N ASN A 682 16.22 1.25 -20.64
CA ASN A 682 15.78 0.71 -21.92
C ASN A 682 16.15 -0.77 -22.05
N GLN A 683 15.17 -1.66 -21.86
CA GLN A 683 15.38 -3.11 -21.91
C GLN A 683 15.88 -3.60 -23.28
N ARG A 684 15.52 -2.94 -24.39
CA ARG A 684 16.03 -3.30 -25.73
C ARG A 684 17.52 -3.04 -25.82
N LYS A 685 17.99 -1.87 -25.36
CA LYS A 685 19.41 -1.51 -25.30
C LYS A 685 20.19 -2.48 -24.41
N LEU A 686 19.69 -2.79 -23.21
CA LEU A 686 20.31 -3.76 -22.31
C LEU A 686 20.45 -5.16 -22.94
N THR A 687 19.41 -5.60 -23.64
CA THR A 687 19.43 -6.90 -24.34
C THR A 687 20.42 -6.91 -25.50
N GLN A 688 20.56 -5.79 -26.22
CA GLN A 688 21.57 -5.63 -27.27
C GLN A 688 22.99 -5.70 -26.69
N LEU A 689 23.28 -4.93 -25.63
CA LEU A 689 24.56 -4.97 -24.93
C LEU A 689 24.92 -6.39 -24.47
N SER A 690 23.98 -7.08 -23.84
CA SER A 690 24.14 -8.47 -23.42
C SER A 690 24.49 -9.41 -24.58
N ARG A 691 23.83 -9.26 -25.74
CA ARG A 691 24.11 -10.05 -26.95
C ARG A 691 25.49 -9.78 -27.52
N THR A 692 25.94 -8.52 -27.49
CA THR A 692 27.28 -8.16 -27.93
C THR A 692 28.38 -8.79 -27.05
N ILE A 693 28.13 -8.90 -25.74
CA ILE A 693 29.09 -9.49 -24.79
C ILE A 693 29.11 -11.03 -24.89
N GLU A 694 27.95 -11.66 -24.92
CA GLU A 694 27.79 -13.12 -25.09
C GLU A 694 26.76 -13.43 -26.18
N CYS A 695 27.29 -13.72 -27.37
CA CYS A 695 26.54 -14.25 -28.52
C CYS A 695 26.03 -15.66 -28.22
#